data_AF-A0A094F1J1-F1
#
_entry.id   AF-A0A094F1J1-F1
#
_cell.length_a   1.000
_cell.length_b   1.000
_cell.length_c   1.000
_cell.angle_alpha   90.00
_cell.angle_beta   90.00
_cell.angle_gamma   90.00
#
_symmetry.space_group_name_H-M   'P 1'
#
loop_
_entity.id
_entity.type
_entity.pdbx_description
1 polymer ?
#
loop_
_entity_poly.entity_id
_entity_poly.type
_entity_poly.pdbx_seq_one_letter_code
_entity_poly.pdbx_strand_id
1 'polypeptide(L)'
;MQRPTYGQPPPNSPPLHHPVPQHVSTVPQLRSPPPPVPQQQSGYGNPYQQQAGPGAAAPSHAFGAYGGFMNDQTAQMGFQVGQTALKHGQEYVEQNFNRYINVSALKHYFDVSNSYVVNKLFLVLFPWRHKPWSRKQTIGPNGQEGWFLPPREDLNSPDMYIPVMAFVTYILLSTLLAGLRGAFQPELLGYTASAAFAIVFLEILGLKLGSYLLSISNDSQLLDLVAYSGYKFVGIIVTLVLSEIINRGQGTGGWAGWTIFGYTFLANAFFLLRSLKYVLLPENSTDNSRGAMHTVARSQKNRRTQFLFLYSYIVQFEMERDGLALWRKEAAAAAVAAGATAAAMYIDAKTGIGADITALKGFKRGGKIWEEAVKQKKTSLYYLWEESALRRGNDECIWSREGCYTWTQAYDRVHQYAQWFLSQGVRPKDLVGVYLQNSPDFMLIWIALWSIGAAPALINYNLAGEALQHCLKISGATILLVDSDEALQARINESKSVIEGDLNMRCVNLEDAKSVVVTLPAQRPGNELRENVLGSDPMCLLYTSGTTGLPKGCQFNTDRMHMVCSQCKAGTSRTVDSDRWYDCMPFYHGTGGCAALNVLCNGITLCVGKKFSTSQFWVEVRESRSTWITYVGETARYLLAAPPSPLDLQNEVRGMNGNGLRPDVWIKFRDRFGITEIVEFFNSTEGIFALVNYCRGDYLATSVGHHGILRRRLLQDTFVPVRGDTGTGDLLRDPKTGFAIREPYDVGGEMLVAVPSEKAFQGYHNNPDATQKKFIRDVFKKGDLWYRSGDALRRTDDGRWFFLDRLGDTFRWKGENVSTGEVSEVIGRFPGVVEANVYGVQLPNHDGRAGCAAIYIDPAVRGSFDFASLLQHTRTRLPKYAVPIFLRIVENMTPIHNNKQNKVPLREEGVDPSKVYKGDEIVWVKGSDKTYQPFTEIHWESLNSGRSRL
;
A
#
# COMPACT_ATOMS: atom_id res chain seq x y z
N MET A 1 34.14 61.78 10.96
CA MET A 1 35.59 61.51 11.12
C MET A 1 35.80 60.00 11.10
N GLN A 2 36.67 59.57 10.18
CA GLN A 2 37.49 58.35 10.14
C GLN A 2 36.89 56.99 10.57
N ARG A 3 36.74 56.12 9.55
CA ARG A 3 36.75 54.65 9.66
C ARG A 3 38.10 54.17 10.25
N PRO A 4 38.12 53.06 11.00
CA PRO A 4 39.29 52.21 11.09
C PRO A 4 39.18 51.00 10.16
N THR A 5 40.32 50.78 9.54
CA THR A 5 40.80 49.74 8.62
C THR A 5 40.75 48.31 9.18
N TYR A 6 40.49 47.38 8.26
CA TYR A 6 40.70 45.93 8.41
C TYR A 6 42.14 45.60 8.83
N GLY A 7 42.29 44.78 9.87
CA GLY A 7 43.54 44.09 10.20
C GLY A 7 43.66 42.79 9.40
N GLN A 8 44.82 42.58 8.78
CA GLN A 8 45.26 41.33 8.19
C GLN A 8 45.26 40.18 9.23
N PRO A 9 44.88 38.94 8.86
CA PRO A 9 44.98 37.79 9.75
C PRO A 9 46.45 37.35 9.94
N PRO A 10 46.81 36.79 11.09
CA PRO A 10 48.17 36.33 11.37
C PRO A 10 48.57 35.11 10.50
N PRO A 11 49.84 35.00 10.11
CA PRO A 11 50.37 33.82 9.43
C PRO A 11 50.64 32.70 10.45
N ASN A 12 50.51 31.45 9.99
CA ASN A 12 50.75 30.18 10.69
C ASN A 12 49.55 29.58 11.44
N SER A 13 48.69 28.91 10.67
CA SER A 13 47.95 27.74 11.19
C SER A 13 48.89 26.52 11.19
N PRO A 14 48.94 25.69 12.24
CA PRO A 14 49.69 24.45 12.23
C PRO A 14 49.07 23.46 11.21
N PRO A 15 49.87 22.58 10.59
CA PRO A 15 49.39 21.66 9.58
C PRO A 15 48.35 20.69 10.15
N LEU A 16 47.18 20.62 9.52
CA LEU A 16 46.18 19.59 9.76
C LEU A 16 46.73 18.23 9.32
N HIS A 17 47.27 17.46 10.26
CA HIS A 17 47.54 16.05 10.06
C HIS A 17 46.22 15.27 10.05
N HIS A 18 45.91 14.65 8.91
CA HIS A 18 44.93 13.56 8.86
C HIS A 18 45.41 12.41 9.75
N PRO A 19 44.56 11.80 10.60
CA PRO A 19 44.92 10.58 11.29
C PRO A 19 45.00 9.42 10.29
N VAL A 20 46.23 8.98 10.02
CA VAL A 20 46.52 7.68 9.40
C VAL A 20 46.32 6.61 10.47
N PRO A 21 45.54 5.55 10.23
CA PRO A 21 45.48 4.41 11.15
C PRO A 21 46.82 3.65 11.13
N GLN A 22 47.65 3.87 12.13
CA GLN A 22 48.75 2.96 12.48
C GLN A 22 48.35 2.20 13.74
N HIS A 23 47.76 1.01 13.57
CA HIS A 23 47.99 -0.14 14.43
C HIS A 23 47.50 -1.39 13.70
N VAL A 24 48.44 -2.08 13.05
CA VAL A 24 48.28 -3.46 12.61
C VAL A 24 48.48 -4.32 13.85
N SER A 25 47.39 -4.83 14.42
CA SER A 25 47.47 -5.90 15.42
C SER A 25 47.71 -7.21 14.69
N THR A 26 48.95 -7.69 14.72
CA THR A 26 49.33 -9.02 14.22
C THR A 26 48.78 -10.08 15.15
N VAL A 27 47.66 -10.69 14.78
CA VAL A 27 47.19 -11.92 15.42
C VAL A 27 48.06 -13.10 14.93
N PRO A 28 48.61 -13.95 15.82
CA PRO A 28 49.46 -15.07 15.44
C PRO A 28 48.72 -16.05 14.54
N GLN A 29 49.36 -16.50 13.45
CA GLN A 29 48.89 -17.66 12.69
C GLN A 29 48.93 -18.91 13.58
N LEU A 30 47.78 -19.27 14.16
CA LEU A 30 47.57 -20.61 14.68
C LEU A 30 47.43 -21.55 13.49
N ARG A 31 48.47 -22.37 13.29
CA ARG A 31 48.41 -23.55 12.42
C ARG A 31 47.29 -24.46 12.91
N SER A 32 46.35 -24.79 12.04
CA SER A 32 45.38 -25.85 12.29
C SER A 32 46.11 -27.17 12.57
N PRO A 33 45.63 -28.02 13.51
CA PRO A 33 46.18 -29.35 13.71
C PRO A 33 45.97 -30.21 12.46
N PRO A 34 46.82 -31.22 12.20
CA PRO A 34 46.60 -32.15 11.10
C PRO A 34 45.28 -32.91 11.31
N PRO A 35 44.53 -33.23 10.23
CA PRO A 35 43.30 -34.01 10.34
C PRO A 35 43.59 -35.41 10.90
N PRO A 36 42.67 -36.00 11.67
CA PRO A 36 42.84 -37.33 12.24
C PRO A 36 42.95 -38.39 11.15
N VAL A 37 43.90 -39.31 11.35
CA VAL A 37 44.07 -40.53 10.54
C VAL A 37 42.83 -41.41 10.71
N PRO A 38 42.17 -41.88 9.63
CA PRO A 38 41.04 -42.79 9.77
C PRO A 38 41.53 -44.16 10.26
N GLN A 39 41.13 -44.54 11.47
CA GLN A 39 41.19 -45.95 11.90
C GLN A 39 40.12 -46.76 11.16
N GLN A 40 40.60 -47.80 10.48
CA GLN A 40 39.81 -48.87 9.87
C GLN A 40 39.11 -49.71 10.93
N GLN A 41 37.85 -50.10 10.67
CA GLN A 41 37.41 -51.51 10.66
C GLN A 41 35.95 -51.59 10.15
N SER A 42 35.75 -52.08 8.92
CA SER A 42 35.32 -53.45 8.57
C SER A 42 33.80 -53.63 8.69
N GLY A 43 33.02 -53.92 7.66
CA GLY A 43 33.29 -54.45 6.33
C GLY A 43 32.21 -55.50 6.03
N TYR A 44 31.58 -55.43 4.87
CA TYR A 44 31.19 -56.58 4.03
C TYR A 44 30.65 -56.01 2.71
N GLY A 45 31.40 -56.24 1.63
CA GLY A 45 31.03 -55.86 0.27
C GLY A 45 30.84 -57.07 -0.63
N ASN A 46 30.28 -56.84 -1.83
CA ASN A 46 30.57 -57.54 -3.09
C ASN A 46 29.73 -56.94 -4.25
N PRO A 47 29.97 -57.27 -5.54
CA PRO A 47 31.12 -56.97 -6.39
C PRO A 47 30.67 -56.28 -7.71
N TYR A 48 31.63 -56.04 -8.63
CA TYR A 48 31.50 -55.49 -10.00
C TYR A 48 31.68 -53.99 -10.15
N GLN A 49 32.94 -53.57 -10.26
CA GLN A 49 33.30 -52.61 -11.31
C GLN A 49 34.71 -52.90 -11.84
N GLN A 50 34.77 -53.16 -13.15
CA GLN A 50 35.97 -53.44 -13.93
C GLN A 50 36.45 -52.17 -14.64
N GLN A 51 37.68 -52.23 -15.14
CA GLN A 51 38.70 -51.19 -15.25
C GLN A 51 38.99 -50.78 -16.72
N ALA A 52 39.42 -49.53 -16.93
CA ALA A 52 40.16 -48.97 -18.10
C ALA A 52 39.45 -48.96 -19.49
N GLY A 53 39.69 -48.06 -20.45
CA GLY A 53 40.75 -47.08 -20.75
C GLY A 53 40.44 -46.36 -22.10
N PRO A 54 41.36 -45.56 -22.69
CA PRO A 54 41.03 -44.26 -23.33
C PRO A 54 41.19 -44.18 -24.87
N GLY A 55 40.53 -43.18 -25.49
CA GLY A 55 40.96 -42.57 -26.77
C GLY A 55 39.88 -42.39 -27.85
N ALA A 56 39.64 -41.13 -28.27
CA ALA A 56 39.48 -40.64 -29.66
C ALA A 56 38.66 -39.33 -29.72
N ALA A 57 38.98 -38.48 -30.70
CA ALA A 57 38.87 -37.03 -30.66
C ALA A 57 37.80 -36.40 -31.59
N ALA A 58 37.35 -35.18 -31.20
CA ALA A 58 36.89 -34.02 -32.01
C ALA A 58 35.61 -34.13 -32.88
N PRO A 59 34.89 -33.03 -33.27
CA PRO A 59 35.33 -31.62 -33.34
C PRO A 59 34.36 -30.51 -32.82
N SER A 60 34.94 -29.30 -32.75
CA SER A 60 34.36 -27.94 -32.61
C SER A 60 33.47 -27.55 -33.80
N HIS A 61 32.54 -26.58 -33.82
CA HIS A 61 32.30 -25.27 -33.18
C HIS A 61 30.75 -25.08 -33.06
N ALA A 62 30.12 -24.21 -32.26
CA ALA A 62 30.36 -22.79 -32.07
C ALA A 62 29.58 -22.27 -30.84
N PHE A 63 30.27 -21.68 -29.87
CA PHE A 63 29.87 -20.53 -29.04
C PHE A 63 31.06 -20.24 -28.12
N GLY A 64 31.84 -19.22 -28.48
CA GLY A 64 33.05 -18.83 -27.78
C GLY A 64 32.78 -17.94 -26.57
N ALA A 65 33.69 -18.05 -25.61
CA ALA A 65 34.07 -17.04 -24.60
C ALA A 65 33.07 -16.73 -23.47
N TYR A 66 33.02 -17.59 -22.44
CA TYR A 66 32.87 -17.19 -21.03
C TYR A 66 33.36 -18.32 -20.08
N GLY A 67 34.62 -18.75 -20.24
CA GLY A 67 35.25 -19.78 -19.41
C GLY A 67 36.39 -19.18 -18.60
N GLY A 68 36.11 -18.65 -17.41
CA GLY A 68 37.15 -18.03 -16.57
C GLY A 68 36.75 -17.58 -15.16
N PHE A 69 35.56 -17.90 -14.65
CA PHE A 69 35.08 -17.36 -13.35
C PHE A 69 34.49 -18.40 -12.38
N MET A 70 34.94 -19.66 -12.42
CA MET A 70 34.59 -20.62 -11.35
C MET A 70 35.83 -21.31 -10.78
N ASN A 71 36.60 -20.54 -10.02
CA ASN A 71 37.57 -21.06 -9.04
C ASN A 71 37.30 -20.47 -7.63
N ASP A 72 36.08 -20.01 -7.39
CA ASP A 72 35.67 -19.44 -6.10
C ASP A 72 35.20 -20.55 -5.15
N GLN A 73 35.75 -20.59 -3.94
CA GLN A 73 35.29 -21.45 -2.84
C GLN A 73 33.79 -21.25 -2.57
N THR A 74 33.27 -20.05 -2.80
CA THR A 74 31.85 -19.72 -2.65
C THR A 74 30.99 -20.43 -3.70
N ALA A 75 31.48 -20.56 -4.94
CA ALA A 75 30.79 -21.29 -6.00
C ALA A 75 30.79 -22.80 -5.73
N GLN A 76 31.87 -23.34 -5.17
CA GLN A 76 31.93 -24.73 -4.72
C GLN A 76 31.00 -24.99 -3.52
N MET A 77 30.97 -24.08 -2.54
CA MET A 77 30.08 -24.17 -1.38
C MET A 77 28.61 -24.03 -1.79
N GLY A 78 28.30 -23.12 -2.72
CA GLY A 78 26.97 -23.00 -3.33
C GLY A 78 26.56 -24.23 -4.12
N PHE A 79 27.49 -24.89 -4.81
CA PHE A 79 27.25 -26.17 -5.49
C PHE A 79 27.01 -27.31 -4.49
N GLN A 80 27.74 -27.33 -3.38
CA GLN A 80 27.60 -28.34 -2.32
C GLN A 80 26.30 -28.17 -1.54
N VAL A 81 25.92 -26.93 -1.18
CA VAL A 81 24.63 -26.59 -0.58
C VAL A 81 23.49 -26.90 -1.57
N GLY A 82 23.68 -26.62 -2.86
CA GLY A 82 22.75 -27.00 -3.92
C GLY A 82 22.56 -28.51 -4.03
N GLN A 83 23.63 -29.31 -3.94
CA GLN A 83 23.55 -30.76 -3.90
C GLN A 83 22.85 -31.29 -2.64
N THR A 84 23.13 -30.72 -1.47
CA THR A 84 22.49 -31.13 -0.21
C THR A 84 21.01 -30.75 -0.18
N ALA A 85 20.65 -29.58 -0.71
CA ALA A 85 19.26 -29.15 -0.87
C ALA A 85 18.50 -30.03 -1.88
N LEU A 86 19.15 -30.41 -3.00
CA LEU A 86 18.60 -31.38 -3.96
C LEU A 86 18.39 -32.75 -3.32
N LYS A 87 19.33 -33.21 -2.49
CA LYS A 87 19.27 -34.51 -1.82
C LYS A 87 18.15 -34.55 -0.77
N HIS A 88 18.02 -33.51 0.06
CA HIS A 88 16.90 -33.39 1.00
C HIS A 88 15.56 -33.16 0.32
N GLY A 89 15.54 -32.44 -0.81
CA GLY A 89 14.35 -32.31 -1.65
C GLY A 89 13.93 -33.65 -2.26
N GLN A 90 14.88 -34.47 -2.71
CA GLN A 90 14.64 -35.83 -3.18
C GLN A 90 14.10 -36.73 -2.07
N GLU A 91 14.70 -36.71 -0.87
CA GLU A 91 14.23 -37.49 0.29
C GLU A 91 12.81 -37.07 0.73
N TYR A 92 12.50 -35.77 0.73
CA TYR A 92 11.18 -35.24 1.07
C TYR A 92 10.11 -35.64 0.04
N VAL A 93 10.43 -35.58 -1.25
CA VAL A 93 9.56 -36.05 -2.33
C VAL A 93 9.41 -37.57 -2.27
N GLU A 94 10.48 -38.32 -2.05
CA GLU A 94 10.42 -39.78 -1.92
C GLU A 94 9.58 -40.23 -0.73
N GLN A 95 9.60 -39.53 0.41
CA GLN A 95 8.78 -39.89 1.59
C GLN A 95 7.29 -39.54 1.43
N ASN A 96 6.97 -38.37 0.87
CA ASN A 96 5.58 -37.91 0.77
C ASN A 96 4.87 -38.40 -0.50
N PHE A 97 5.60 -38.62 -1.59
CA PHE A 97 5.05 -38.98 -2.90
C PHE A 97 4.94 -40.51 -3.11
N ASN A 98 5.85 -41.32 -2.53
CA ASN A 98 5.73 -42.80 -2.58
C ASN A 98 4.46 -43.34 -1.92
N ARG A 99 3.86 -42.56 -1.00
CA ARG A 99 2.59 -42.95 -0.34
C ARG A 99 1.43 -43.07 -1.33
N TYR A 100 1.50 -42.36 -2.45
CA TYR A 100 0.43 -42.30 -3.45
C TYR A 100 0.83 -42.87 -4.81
N ILE A 101 2.11 -42.74 -5.21
CA ILE A 101 2.62 -43.23 -6.50
C ILE A 101 4.01 -43.82 -6.26
N ASN A 102 4.23 -45.09 -6.63
CA ASN A 102 5.55 -45.72 -6.52
C ASN A 102 6.55 -45.03 -7.48
N VAL A 103 7.46 -44.24 -6.93
CA VAL A 103 8.43 -43.43 -7.68
C VAL A 103 9.40 -44.32 -8.48
N SER A 104 9.70 -45.51 -7.98
CA SER A 104 10.53 -46.51 -8.70
C SER A 104 9.82 -47.04 -9.95
N ALA A 105 8.51 -47.30 -9.84
CA ALA A 105 7.71 -47.69 -11.00
C ALA A 105 7.58 -46.56 -12.02
N LEU A 106 7.53 -45.29 -11.59
CA LEU A 106 7.46 -44.14 -12.50
C LEU A 106 8.73 -43.98 -13.34
N LYS A 107 9.92 -44.21 -12.76
CA LYS A 107 11.21 -44.14 -13.48
C LYS A 107 11.24 -45.06 -14.71
N HIS A 108 10.57 -46.22 -14.62
CA HIS A 108 10.44 -47.15 -15.74
C HIS A 108 9.78 -46.53 -16.98
N TYR A 109 8.72 -45.73 -16.81
CA TYR A 109 7.96 -45.13 -17.91
C TYR A 109 8.62 -43.91 -18.56
N PHE A 110 9.64 -43.34 -17.92
CA PHE A 110 10.41 -42.19 -18.42
C PHE A 110 11.81 -42.58 -18.91
N ASP A 111 12.20 -43.86 -18.84
CA ASP A 111 13.45 -44.35 -19.44
C ASP A 111 13.28 -44.46 -20.96
N VAL A 112 13.45 -43.33 -21.64
CA VAL A 112 13.34 -43.17 -23.10
C VAL A 112 14.65 -42.63 -23.68
N SER A 113 14.92 -42.93 -24.94
CA SER A 113 16.02 -42.33 -25.71
C SER A 113 15.49 -41.50 -26.88
N ASN A 114 16.29 -40.58 -27.43
CA ASN A 114 15.89 -39.80 -28.61
C ASN A 114 15.50 -40.70 -29.80
N SER A 115 16.24 -41.79 -30.01
CA SER A 115 15.93 -42.78 -31.05
C SER A 115 14.60 -43.48 -30.77
N TYR A 116 14.34 -43.86 -29.52
CA TYR A 116 13.04 -44.41 -29.13
C TYR A 116 11.90 -43.43 -29.45
N VAL A 117 12.03 -42.16 -29.05
CA VAL A 117 10.96 -41.16 -29.23
C VAL A 117 10.59 -41.00 -30.70
N VAL A 118 11.59 -40.86 -31.58
CA VAL A 118 11.36 -40.75 -33.03
C VAL A 118 10.66 -41.99 -33.58
N ASN A 119 11.15 -43.18 -33.23
CA ASN A 119 10.57 -44.44 -33.68
C ASN A 119 9.15 -44.65 -33.13
N LYS A 120 8.88 -44.20 -31.90
CA LYS A 120 7.58 -44.31 -31.24
C LYS A 120 6.57 -43.32 -31.82
N LEU A 121 6.98 -42.10 -32.17
CA LEU A 121 6.14 -41.16 -32.92
C LEU A 121 5.80 -41.71 -34.31
N PHE A 122 6.78 -42.32 -35.01
CA PHE A 122 6.53 -42.98 -36.29
C PHE A 122 5.55 -44.16 -36.14
N LEU A 123 5.68 -44.93 -35.06
CA LEU A 123 4.73 -45.98 -34.71
C LEU A 123 3.32 -45.43 -34.49
N VAL A 124 3.14 -44.36 -33.73
CA VAL A 124 1.83 -43.77 -33.43
C VAL A 124 1.16 -43.20 -34.69
N LEU A 125 1.94 -42.56 -35.58
CA LEU A 125 1.41 -41.96 -36.82
C LEU A 125 1.25 -42.97 -37.96
N PHE A 126 2.06 -44.03 -38.01
CA PHE A 126 2.06 -45.04 -39.07
C PHE A 126 2.02 -46.49 -38.53
N PRO A 127 1.08 -46.85 -37.66
CA PRO A 127 1.14 -48.11 -36.91
C PRO A 127 1.02 -49.35 -37.78
N TRP A 128 0.37 -49.29 -38.96
CA TRP A 128 0.29 -50.42 -39.89
C TRP A 128 1.64 -50.91 -40.41
N ARG A 129 2.71 -50.10 -40.30
CA ARG A 129 4.07 -50.48 -40.73
C ARG A 129 4.85 -51.27 -39.67
N HIS A 130 4.32 -51.38 -38.45
CA HIS A 130 5.03 -51.99 -37.33
C HIS A 130 4.72 -53.47 -37.11
N LYS A 131 5.77 -54.29 -36.95
CA LYS A 131 5.73 -55.70 -36.51
C LYS A 131 7.07 -56.06 -35.85
N PRO A 132 7.12 -56.88 -34.78
CA PRO A 132 6.02 -57.47 -34.00
C PRO A 132 5.45 -56.52 -32.93
N TRP A 133 4.22 -56.78 -32.46
CA TRP A 133 3.50 -55.97 -31.45
C TRP A 133 3.64 -56.49 -30.01
N SER A 134 4.29 -57.63 -29.82
CA SER A 134 4.50 -58.24 -28.50
C SER A 134 5.52 -57.46 -27.69
N ARG A 135 5.23 -57.23 -26.40
CA ARG A 135 6.20 -56.66 -25.46
C ARG A 135 7.27 -57.69 -25.09
N LYS A 136 8.50 -57.24 -24.91
CA LYS A 136 9.64 -58.05 -24.46
C LYS A 136 9.69 -58.09 -22.93
N GLN A 137 10.08 -59.23 -22.36
CA GLN A 137 10.23 -59.44 -20.91
C GLN A 137 11.67 -59.87 -20.58
N THR A 138 12.13 -59.55 -19.37
CA THR A 138 13.42 -60.01 -18.82
C THR A 138 13.20 -60.92 -17.61
N ILE A 139 14.04 -61.95 -17.42
CA ILE A 139 13.92 -62.93 -16.33
C ILE A 139 14.60 -62.39 -15.07
N GLY A 140 13.93 -62.43 -13.92
CA GLY A 140 14.50 -61.95 -12.65
C GLY A 140 15.58 -62.88 -12.07
N PRO A 141 16.41 -62.40 -11.12
CA PRO A 141 17.54 -63.16 -10.55
C PRO A 141 17.18 -64.52 -9.91
N ASN A 142 15.90 -64.73 -9.57
CA ASN A 142 15.40 -65.93 -8.90
C ASN A 142 14.64 -66.91 -9.83
N GLY A 143 14.75 -66.75 -11.17
CA GLY A 143 14.10 -67.65 -12.12
C GLY A 143 12.57 -67.51 -12.21
N GLN A 144 11.98 -66.44 -11.66
CA GLN A 144 10.60 -66.05 -11.95
C GLN A 144 10.56 -65.19 -13.24
N GLU A 145 9.70 -65.56 -14.20
CA GLU A 145 9.25 -64.69 -15.29
C GLU A 145 8.53 -63.46 -14.70
N GLY A 146 8.72 -62.20 -15.08
CA GLY A 146 9.71 -61.50 -15.89
C GLY A 146 9.16 -60.09 -16.17
N TRP A 147 9.75 -59.04 -15.61
CA TRP A 147 9.25 -57.66 -15.79
C TRP A 147 9.35 -57.25 -17.27
N PHE A 148 8.39 -56.47 -17.77
CA PHE A 148 8.47 -55.93 -19.14
C PHE A 148 9.69 -55.01 -19.28
N LEU A 149 10.35 -55.02 -20.44
CA LEU A 149 11.47 -54.12 -20.72
C LEU A 149 11.02 -52.65 -20.73
N PRO A 150 11.88 -51.71 -20.26
CA PRO A 150 11.56 -50.29 -20.29
C PRO A 150 11.43 -49.77 -21.74
N PRO A 151 10.77 -48.62 -21.95
CA PRO A 151 10.58 -48.01 -23.26
C PRO A 151 11.86 -47.92 -24.09
N ARG A 152 12.98 -47.51 -23.49
CA ARG A 152 14.28 -47.43 -24.15
C ARG A 152 14.70 -48.70 -24.89
N GLU A 153 14.30 -49.88 -24.42
CA GLU A 153 14.71 -51.18 -24.93
C GLU A 153 13.60 -51.91 -25.72
N ASP A 154 12.34 -51.49 -25.55
CA ASP A 154 11.18 -52.05 -26.26
C ASP A 154 10.24 -50.96 -26.80
N LEU A 155 10.14 -50.88 -28.12
CA LEU A 155 9.24 -49.96 -28.82
C LEU A 155 7.76 -50.18 -28.47
N ASN A 156 7.37 -51.40 -28.07
CA ASN A 156 6.00 -51.72 -27.67
C ASN A 156 5.69 -51.36 -26.21
N SER A 157 6.70 -51.01 -25.41
CA SER A 157 6.48 -50.60 -24.02
C SER A 157 5.84 -49.20 -23.93
N PRO A 158 4.89 -48.99 -23.00
CA PRO A 158 4.26 -47.69 -22.76
C PRO A 158 5.26 -46.71 -22.15
N ASP A 159 5.26 -45.47 -22.64
CA ASP A 159 6.04 -44.38 -22.07
C ASP A 159 5.12 -43.24 -21.62
N MET A 160 5.56 -42.48 -20.62
CA MET A 160 4.87 -41.27 -20.15
C MET A 160 5.46 -39.99 -20.75
N TYR A 161 6.63 -40.08 -21.39
CA TYR A 161 7.35 -38.93 -21.91
C TYR A 161 6.60 -38.27 -23.09
N ILE A 162 6.27 -39.05 -24.14
CA ILE A 162 5.56 -38.56 -25.33
C ILE A 162 4.16 -38.04 -24.95
N PRO A 163 3.32 -38.78 -24.20
CA PRO A 163 2.03 -38.28 -23.72
C PRO A 163 2.09 -36.93 -23.00
N VAL A 164 3.00 -36.78 -22.03
CA VAL A 164 3.14 -35.54 -21.24
C VAL A 164 3.63 -34.39 -22.11
N MET A 165 4.65 -34.63 -22.94
CA MET A 165 5.17 -33.60 -23.82
C MET A 165 4.16 -33.19 -24.89
N ALA A 166 3.39 -34.13 -25.45
CA ALA A 166 2.32 -33.85 -26.40
C ALA A 166 1.18 -33.06 -25.74
N PHE A 167 0.81 -33.38 -24.49
CA PHE A 167 -0.21 -32.62 -23.75
C PHE A 167 0.20 -31.15 -23.55
N VAL A 168 1.42 -30.90 -23.07
CA VAL A 168 1.96 -29.54 -22.89
C VAL A 168 2.04 -28.82 -24.23
N THR A 169 2.53 -29.50 -25.27
CA THR A 169 2.63 -28.94 -26.62
C THR A 169 1.27 -28.56 -27.18
N TYR A 170 0.22 -29.37 -26.95
CA TYR A 170 -1.14 -29.05 -27.37
C TYR A 170 -1.67 -27.76 -26.72
N ILE A 171 -1.45 -27.57 -25.42
CA ILE A 171 -1.89 -26.37 -24.70
C ILE A 171 -1.18 -25.13 -25.26
N LEU A 172 0.14 -25.19 -25.38
CA LEU A 172 0.96 -24.08 -25.89
C LEU A 172 0.63 -23.75 -27.34
N LEU A 173 0.53 -24.78 -28.19
CA LEU A 173 0.23 -24.62 -29.61
C LEU A 173 -1.19 -24.05 -29.82
N SER A 174 -2.18 -24.53 -29.09
CA SER A 174 -3.57 -24.02 -29.18
C SER A 174 -3.64 -22.54 -28.81
N THR A 175 -2.93 -22.15 -27.75
CA THR A 175 -2.84 -20.76 -27.29
C THR A 175 -2.06 -19.89 -28.28
N LEU A 176 -0.95 -20.39 -28.84
CA LEU A 176 -0.16 -19.71 -29.86
C LEU A 176 -0.98 -19.46 -31.13
N LEU A 177 -1.69 -20.48 -31.62
CA LEU A 177 -2.56 -20.36 -32.79
C LEU A 177 -3.70 -19.36 -32.55
N ALA A 178 -4.28 -19.33 -31.35
CA ALA A 178 -5.25 -18.30 -30.97
C ALA A 178 -4.63 -16.89 -31.00
N GLY A 179 -3.38 -16.74 -30.55
CA GLY A 179 -2.66 -15.48 -30.62
C GLY A 179 -2.31 -15.03 -32.02
N LEU A 180 -1.90 -15.93 -32.91
CA LEU A 180 -1.67 -15.63 -34.33
C LEU A 180 -2.94 -15.14 -35.05
N ARG A 181 -4.12 -15.43 -34.49
CA ARG A 181 -5.42 -14.96 -34.99
C ARG A 181 -5.93 -13.70 -34.29
N GLY A 182 -5.12 -13.08 -33.43
CA GLY A 182 -5.47 -11.88 -32.68
C GLY A 182 -6.40 -12.11 -31.47
N ALA A 183 -6.54 -13.36 -31.01
CA ALA A 183 -7.44 -13.76 -29.92
C ALA A 183 -6.69 -14.26 -28.66
N PHE A 184 -5.44 -13.81 -28.44
CA PHE A 184 -4.68 -14.23 -27.26
C PHE A 184 -5.23 -13.60 -25.97
N GLN A 185 -5.47 -14.43 -24.95
CA GLN A 185 -5.73 -14.01 -23.58
C GLN A 185 -4.87 -14.87 -22.62
N PRO A 186 -4.24 -14.28 -21.58
CA PRO A 186 -3.43 -15.05 -20.61
C PRO A 186 -4.20 -16.19 -19.93
N GLU A 187 -5.51 -16.00 -19.71
CA GLU A 187 -6.41 -16.95 -19.06
C GLU A 187 -6.71 -18.18 -19.93
N LEU A 188 -6.54 -18.07 -21.26
CA LEU A 188 -6.80 -19.15 -22.21
C LEU A 188 -5.92 -20.37 -21.91
N LEU A 189 -4.67 -20.14 -21.53
CA LEU A 189 -3.73 -21.20 -21.18
C LEU A 189 -4.21 -22.04 -19.98
N GLY A 190 -4.77 -21.37 -18.96
CA GLY A 190 -5.35 -22.02 -17.79
C GLY A 190 -6.65 -22.77 -18.09
N TYR A 191 -7.51 -22.19 -18.94
CA TYR A 191 -8.77 -22.83 -19.35
C TYR A 191 -8.52 -24.07 -20.23
N THR A 192 -7.70 -23.95 -21.29
CA THR A 192 -7.36 -25.06 -22.19
C THR A 192 -6.67 -26.19 -21.42
N ALA A 193 -5.76 -25.87 -20.48
CA ALA A 193 -5.14 -26.86 -19.61
C ALA A 193 -6.17 -27.58 -18.72
N SER A 194 -7.09 -26.85 -18.09
CA SER A 194 -8.09 -27.42 -17.19
C SER A 194 -9.10 -28.31 -17.93
N ALA A 195 -9.55 -27.89 -19.10
CA ALA A 195 -10.48 -28.66 -19.94
C ALA A 195 -9.83 -29.94 -20.47
N ALA A 196 -8.60 -29.84 -20.99
CA ALA A 196 -7.86 -31.00 -21.48
C ALA A 196 -7.56 -32.01 -20.35
N PHE A 197 -7.24 -31.52 -19.15
CA PHE A 197 -7.03 -32.37 -17.97
C PHE A 197 -8.32 -33.08 -17.54
N ALA A 198 -9.46 -32.38 -17.55
CA ALA A 198 -10.76 -32.97 -17.23
C ALA A 198 -11.15 -34.09 -18.20
N ILE A 199 -10.86 -33.92 -19.50
CA ILE A 199 -11.09 -34.95 -20.53
C ILE A 199 -10.26 -36.21 -20.26
N VAL A 200 -8.95 -36.04 -20.03
CA VAL A 200 -8.04 -37.17 -19.73
C VAL A 200 -8.47 -37.87 -18.45
N PHE A 201 -8.87 -37.11 -17.43
CA PHE A 201 -9.35 -37.66 -16.16
C PHE A 201 -10.63 -38.50 -16.33
N LEU A 202 -11.63 -37.98 -17.06
CA LEU A 202 -12.87 -38.71 -17.33
C LEU A 202 -12.63 -39.99 -18.14
N GLU A 203 -11.69 -39.95 -19.09
CA GLU A 203 -11.30 -41.13 -19.88
C GLU A 203 -10.64 -42.21 -19.01
N ILE A 204 -9.69 -41.84 -18.15
CA ILE A 204 -9.04 -42.78 -17.22
C ILE A 204 -10.09 -43.39 -16.27
N LEU A 205 -11.04 -42.58 -15.80
CA LEU A 205 -12.14 -43.06 -14.95
C LEU A 205 -13.04 -44.06 -15.70
N GLY A 206 -13.39 -43.77 -16.96
CA GLY A 206 -14.14 -44.69 -17.82
C GLY A 206 -13.40 -46.01 -18.09
N LEU A 207 -12.10 -45.94 -18.38
CA LEU A 207 -11.24 -47.13 -18.54
C LEU A 207 -11.15 -47.96 -17.27
N LYS A 208 -10.99 -47.31 -16.11
CA LYS A 208 -10.92 -48.00 -14.81
C LYS A 208 -12.25 -48.65 -14.46
N LEU A 209 -13.37 -47.97 -14.72
CA LEU A 209 -14.71 -48.51 -14.53
C LEU A 209 -14.96 -49.71 -15.46
N GLY A 210 -14.56 -49.62 -16.73
CA GLY A 210 -14.66 -50.73 -17.68
C GLY A 210 -13.82 -51.95 -17.27
N SER A 211 -12.58 -51.72 -16.82
CA SER A 211 -11.70 -52.78 -16.29
C SER A 211 -12.27 -53.43 -15.03
N TYR A 212 -12.89 -52.64 -14.14
CA TYR A 212 -13.59 -53.13 -12.96
C TYR A 212 -14.79 -54.01 -13.32
N LEU A 213 -15.65 -53.55 -14.23
CA LEU A 213 -16.84 -54.29 -14.69
C LEU A 213 -16.49 -55.58 -15.45
N LEU A 214 -15.30 -55.65 -16.06
CA LEU A 214 -14.81 -56.82 -16.80
C LEU A 214 -13.88 -57.73 -15.97
N SER A 215 -13.76 -57.44 -14.67
CA SER A 215 -12.94 -58.15 -13.68
C SER A 215 -11.51 -58.39 -14.18
N ILE A 216 -10.87 -57.34 -14.70
CA ILE A 216 -9.48 -57.36 -15.13
C ILE A 216 -8.61 -56.89 -13.96
N SER A 217 -7.80 -57.76 -13.38
CA SER A 217 -6.89 -57.45 -12.27
C SER A 217 -5.44 -57.68 -12.69
N ASN A 218 -4.65 -56.61 -12.81
CA ASN A 218 -3.20 -56.69 -13.04
C ASN A 218 -2.51 -55.50 -12.34
N ASP A 219 -1.41 -55.76 -11.64
CA ASP A 219 -0.77 -54.84 -10.68
C ASP A 219 -0.16 -53.58 -11.32
N SER A 220 0.07 -53.57 -12.64
CA SER A 220 0.66 -52.42 -13.38
C SER A 220 -0.34 -51.62 -14.23
N GLN A 221 -1.65 -51.78 -14.03
CA GLN A 221 -2.66 -51.25 -14.96
C GLN A 221 -2.82 -49.73 -15.00
N LEU A 222 -2.67 -49.02 -13.88
CA LEU A 222 -3.01 -47.60 -13.87
C LEU A 222 -2.02 -46.77 -14.70
N LEU A 223 -0.72 -47.02 -14.54
CA LEU A 223 0.32 -46.25 -15.25
C LEU A 223 0.34 -46.59 -16.75
N ASP A 224 0.11 -47.85 -17.13
CA ASP A 224 -0.05 -48.25 -18.54
C ASP A 224 -1.25 -47.55 -19.19
N LEU A 225 -2.41 -47.51 -18.51
CA LEU A 225 -3.62 -46.85 -19.04
C LEU A 225 -3.43 -45.33 -19.17
N VAL A 226 -2.78 -44.69 -18.20
CA VAL A 226 -2.47 -43.25 -18.26
C VAL A 226 -1.48 -42.96 -19.40
N ALA A 227 -0.43 -43.77 -19.55
CA ALA A 227 0.53 -43.63 -20.64
C ALA A 227 -0.16 -43.75 -22.01
N TYR A 228 -1.02 -44.76 -22.20
CA TYR A 228 -1.70 -44.94 -23.47
C TYR A 228 -2.75 -43.88 -23.79
N SER A 229 -3.46 -43.35 -22.79
CA SER A 229 -4.48 -42.31 -22.96
C SER A 229 -3.93 -41.03 -23.61
N GLY A 230 -2.69 -40.63 -23.30
CA GLY A 230 -2.16 -39.35 -23.78
C GLY A 230 -1.56 -39.35 -25.19
N TYR A 231 -1.39 -40.50 -25.87
CA TYR A 231 -0.86 -40.50 -27.24
C TYR A 231 -1.78 -39.82 -28.27
N LYS A 232 -3.08 -39.69 -27.97
CA LYS A 232 -4.04 -38.98 -28.83
C LYS A 232 -3.64 -37.52 -29.10
N PHE A 233 -2.95 -36.87 -28.17
CA PHE A 233 -2.48 -35.50 -28.34
C PHE A 233 -1.48 -35.37 -29.50
N VAL A 234 -0.75 -36.43 -29.85
CA VAL A 234 0.11 -36.44 -31.04
C VAL A 234 -0.72 -36.24 -32.31
N GLY A 235 -1.80 -37.01 -32.46
CA GLY A 235 -2.72 -36.87 -33.60
C GLY A 235 -3.45 -35.52 -33.64
N ILE A 236 -3.87 -35.02 -32.48
CA ILE A 236 -4.51 -33.69 -32.35
C ILE A 236 -3.54 -32.58 -32.77
N ILE A 237 -2.28 -32.62 -32.33
CA ILE A 237 -1.26 -31.63 -32.72
C ILE A 237 -1.02 -31.66 -34.23
N VAL A 238 -0.83 -32.85 -34.82
CA VAL A 238 -0.65 -32.97 -36.28
C VAL A 238 -1.86 -32.42 -37.03
N THR A 239 -3.07 -32.71 -36.54
CA THR A 239 -4.31 -32.17 -37.12
C THR A 239 -4.35 -30.64 -37.03
N LEU A 240 -4.03 -30.05 -35.88
CA LEU A 240 -4.01 -28.60 -35.69
C LEU A 240 -3.02 -27.92 -36.64
N VAL A 241 -1.75 -28.39 -36.65
CA VAL A 241 -0.69 -27.77 -37.46
C VAL A 241 -0.98 -27.90 -38.95
N LEU A 242 -1.28 -29.12 -39.44
CA LEU A 242 -1.48 -29.34 -40.87
C LEU A 242 -2.76 -28.68 -41.38
N SER A 243 -3.84 -28.71 -40.59
CA SER A 243 -5.07 -28.00 -40.98
C SER A 243 -4.86 -26.49 -41.02
N GLU A 244 -4.08 -25.92 -40.08
CA GLU A 244 -3.76 -24.49 -40.09
C GLU A 244 -2.99 -24.08 -41.36
N ILE A 245 -2.00 -24.89 -41.74
CA ILE A 245 -1.17 -24.66 -42.93
C ILE A 245 -2.02 -24.79 -44.20
N ILE A 246 -2.80 -25.87 -44.32
CA ILE A 246 -3.55 -26.18 -45.54
C ILE A 246 -4.74 -25.23 -45.71
N ASN A 247 -5.42 -24.85 -44.64
CA ASN A 247 -6.57 -23.93 -44.67
C ASN A 247 -6.18 -22.46 -44.55
N ARG A 248 -4.89 -22.11 -44.73
CA ARG A 248 -4.38 -20.71 -44.70
C ARG A 248 -4.84 -19.93 -43.45
N GLY A 249 -4.78 -20.55 -42.28
CA GLY A 249 -5.16 -19.91 -41.01
C GLY A 249 -6.66 -19.91 -40.70
N GLN A 250 -7.52 -20.53 -41.53
CA GLN A 250 -8.96 -20.66 -41.25
C GLN A 250 -9.31 -21.80 -40.27
N GLY A 251 -8.32 -22.57 -39.83
CA GLY A 251 -8.46 -23.54 -38.74
C GLY A 251 -8.76 -24.95 -39.20
N THR A 252 -9.28 -25.76 -38.30
CA THR A 252 -9.61 -27.18 -38.55
C THR A 252 -10.90 -27.38 -39.33
N GLY A 253 -11.52 -26.30 -39.83
CA GLY A 253 -12.75 -26.34 -40.63
C GLY A 253 -12.52 -26.86 -42.04
N GLY A 254 -13.56 -27.42 -42.67
CA GLY A 254 -13.50 -27.86 -44.07
C GLY A 254 -12.99 -29.29 -44.27
N TRP A 255 -13.04 -29.75 -45.53
CA TRP A 255 -12.78 -31.14 -45.91
C TRP A 255 -11.35 -31.59 -45.61
N ALA A 256 -10.36 -30.70 -45.76
CA ALA A 256 -8.95 -31.00 -45.51
C ALA A 256 -8.68 -31.30 -44.03
N GLY A 257 -9.22 -30.48 -43.12
CA GLY A 257 -9.08 -30.69 -41.67
C GLY A 257 -9.73 -31.98 -41.20
N TRP A 258 -10.93 -32.30 -41.71
CA TRP A 258 -11.62 -33.56 -41.41
C TRP A 258 -10.90 -34.79 -41.99
N THR A 259 -10.24 -34.65 -43.14
CA THR A 259 -9.46 -35.74 -43.74
C THR A 259 -8.22 -36.05 -42.92
N ILE A 260 -7.49 -35.02 -42.48
CA ILE A 260 -6.29 -35.16 -41.64
C ILE A 260 -6.68 -35.74 -40.28
N PHE A 261 -7.74 -35.20 -39.65
CA PHE A 261 -8.28 -35.72 -38.41
C PHE A 261 -8.66 -37.20 -38.54
N GLY A 262 -9.42 -37.55 -39.58
CA GLY A 262 -9.84 -38.93 -39.83
C GLY A 262 -8.66 -39.89 -39.95
N TYR A 263 -7.58 -39.46 -40.60
CA TYR A 263 -6.35 -40.24 -40.69
C TYR A 263 -5.65 -40.41 -39.34
N THR A 264 -5.40 -39.31 -38.61
CA THR A 264 -4.68 -39.37 -37.33
C THR A 264 -5.46 -40.11 -36.26
N PHE A 265 -6.79 -39.96 -36.24
CA PHE A 265 -7.68 -40.72 -35.37
C PHE A 265 -7.62 -42.22 -35.69
N LEU A 266 -7.74 -42.61 -36.97
CA LEU A 266 -7.68 -44.03 -37.35
C LEU A 266 -6.31 -44.65 -37.04
N ALA A 267 -5.23 -43.89 -37.19
CA ALA A 267 -3.89 -44.30 -36.76
C ALA A 267 -3.84 -44.52 -35.25
N ASN A 268 -4.26 -43.54 -34.44
CA ASN A 268 -4.27 -43.66 -32.97
C ASN A 268 -5.17 -44.81 -32.48
N ALA A 269 -6.38 -44.94 -33.04
CA ALA A 269 -7.31 -46.02 -32.74
C ALA A 269 -6.71 -47.40 -33.02
N PHE A 270 -6.03 -47.57 -34.16
CA PHE A 270 -5.36 -48.82 -34.50
C PHE A 270 -4.14 -49.09 -33.60
N PHE A 271 -3.34 -48.06 -33.30
CA PHE A 271 -2.23 -48.16 -32.35
C PHE A 271 -2.73 -48.62 -30.96
N LEU A 272 -3.76 -48.00 -30.41
CA LEU A 272 -4.34 -48.35 -29.12
C LEU A 272 -4.96 -49.76 -29.14
N LEU A 273 -5.69 -50.12 -30.19
CA LEU A 273 -6.25 -51.48 -30.35
C LEU A 273 -5.16 -52.55 -30.25
N ARG A 274 -3.97 -52.29 -30.80
CA ARG A 274 -2.87 -53.25 -30.82
C ARG A 274 -2.03 -53.23 -29.55
N SER A 275 -1.78 -52.05 -28.98
CA SER A 275 -0.95 -51.86 -27.80
C SER A 275 -1.67 -52.19 -26.49
N LEU A 276 -2.94 -51.80 -26.33
CA LEU A 276 -3.73 -52.08 -25.12
C LEU A 276 -4.24 -53.52 -25.05
N LYS A 277 -4.14 -54.29 -26.14
CA LYS A 277 -4.50 -55.71 -26.17
C LYS A 277 -3.84 -56.47 -25.02
N TYR A 278 -2.56 -56.25 -24.76
CA TYR A 278 -1.80 -56.97 -23.72
C TYR A 278 -2.12 -56.49 -22.29
N VAL A 279 -2.70 -55.31 -22.14
CA VAL A 279 -3.11 -54.73 -20.85
C VAL A 279 -4.53 -55.17 -20.46
N LEU A 280 -5.43 -55.27 -21.45
CA LEU A 280 -6.84 -55.60 -21.26
C LEU A 280 -7.18 -57.08 -21.53
N LEU A 281 -6.30 -57.82 -22.21
CA LEU A 281 -6.41 -59.25 -22.50
C LEU A 281 -5.06 -59.95 -22.18
N PRO A 282 -4.66 -60.09 -20.90
CA PRO A 282 -3.46 -60.84 -20.55
C PRO A 282 -3.59 -62.30 -21.01
N GLU A 283 -2.56 -62.82 -21.70
CA GLU A 283 -2.43 -64.26 -21.99
C GLU A 283 -1.75 -64.90 -20.78
N ASN A 284 -2.39 -65.88 -20.13
CA ASN A 284 -1.74 -66.64 -19.05
C ASN A 284 -0.61 -67.48 -19.65
N SER A 285 0.65 -67.08 -19.50
CA SER A 285 1.81 -67.94 -19.74
C SER A 285 1.94 -68.95 -18.60
N THR A 286 1.54 -70.18 -18.89
CA THR A 286 2.05 -71.47 -18.36
C THR A 286 2.68 -71.51 -16.96
N ASP A 287 1.88 -71.81 -15.94
CA ASP A 287 2.36 -72.55 -14.76
C ASP A 287 2.14 -74.05 -15.03
N ASN A 288 3.18 -74.72 -15.50
CA ASN A 288 3.17 -76.16 -15.81
C ASN A 288 3.47 -76.99 -14.56
N SER A 289 2.83 -76.67 -13.44
CA SER A 289 2.89 -77.47 -12.23
C SER A 289 1.57 -77.45 -11.45
N ARG A 290 0.88 -78.60 -11.48
CA ARG A 290 -0.34 -78.95 -10.70
C ARG A 290 -1.66 -78.27 -11.12
N GLY A 291 -2.32 -78.91 -12.08
CA GLY A 291 -3.76 -79.23 -12.02
C GLY A 291 -4.77 -78.15 -11.59
N ALA A 292 -5.04 -77.17 -12.46
CA ALA A 292 -6.37 -76.59 -12.69
C ALA A 292 -6.32 -75.66 -13.93
N MET A 293 -6.88 -76.11 -15.07
CA MET A 293 -7.06 -75.23 -16.24
C MET A 293 -8.14 -74.18 -15.95
N HIS A 294 -7.77 -72.96 -15.57
CA HIS A 294 -8.66 -71.81 -15.69
C HIS A 294 -8.65 -71.30 -17.14
N THR A 295 -9.48 -71.90 -17.99
CA THR A 295 -9.83 -71.31 -19.29
C THR A 295 -10.72 -70.08 -19.04
N VAL A 296 -10.25 -68.88 -19.39
CA VAL A 296 -11.12 -67.70 -19.47
C VAL A 296 -12.25 -68.03 -20.44
N ALA A 297 -13.51 -68.02 -19.96
CA ALA A 297 -14.66 -68.37 -20.77
C ALA A 297 -14.66 -67.55 -22.07
N ARG A 298 -14.90 -68.20 -23.22
CA ARG A 298 -14.90 -67.56 -24.56
C ARG A 298 -15.78 -66.29 -24.62
N SER A 299 -16.84 -66.24 -23.81
CA SER A 299 -17.71 -65.06 -23.64
C SER A 299 -17.02 -63.86 -22.99
N GLN A 300 -16.14 -64.07 -22.01
CA GLN A 300 -15.42 -63.02 -21.28
C GLN A 300 -14.30 -62.42 -22.16
N LYS A 301 -13.60 -63.25 -22.94
CA LYS A 301 -12.62 -62.80 -23.96
C LYS A 301 -13.29 -61.96 -25.05
N ASN A 302 -14.49 -62.35 -25.50
CA ASN A 302 -15.27 -61.56 -26.46
C ASN A 302 -15.70 -60.20 -25.89
N ARG A 303 -16.23 -60.14 -24.65
CA ARG A 303 -16.61 -58.88 -23.99
C ARG A 303 -15.45 -57.91 -23.82
N ARG A 304 -14.26 -58.42 -23.43
CA ARG A 304 -13.04 -57.61 -23.31
C ARG A 304 -12.53 -57.10 -24.67
N THR A 305 -12.65 -57.91 -25.72
CA THR A 305 -12.30 -57.49 -27.09
C THR A 305 -13.28 -56.43 -27.61
N GLN A 306 -14.58 -56.57 -27.34
CA GLN A 306 -15.60 -55.56 -27.66
C GLN A 306 -15.35 -54.25 -26.91
N PHE A 307 -14.98 -54.31 -25.63
CA PHE A 307 -14.62 -53.14 -24.83
C PHE A 307 -13.37 -52.43 -25.38
N LEU A 308 -12.32 -53.17 -25.73
CA LEU A 308 -11.12 -52.60 -26.34
C LEU A 308 -11.42 -51.93 -27.69
N PHE A 309 -12.30 -52.52 -28.51
CA PHE A 309 -12.73 -51.92 -29.77
C PHE A 309 -13.57 -50.65 -29.55
N LEU A 310 -14.55 -50.71 -28.63
CA LEU A 310 -15.39 -49.58 -28.25
C LEU A 310 -14.52 -48.42 -27.73
N TYR A 311 -13.56 -48.70 -26.85
CA TYR A 311 -12.64 -47.70 -26.34
C TYR A 311 -11.78 -47.10 -27.47
N SER A 312 -11.11 -47.95 -28.25
CA SER A 312 -10.12 -47.49 -29.23
C SER A 312 -10.74 -46.73 -30.40
N TYR A 313 -11.97 -47.06 -30.83
CA TYR A 313 -12.60 -46.42 -31.99
C TYR A 313 -13.73 -45.45 -31.63
N ILE A 314 -14.60 -45.76 -30.67
CA ILE A 314 -15.77 -44.93 -30.39
C ILE A 314 -15.45 -43.88 -29.33
N VAL A 315 -14.82 -44.28 -28.21
CA VAL A 315 -14.46 -43.34 -27.15
C VAL A 315 -13.35 -42.39 -27.62
N GLN A 316 -12.32 -42.88 -28.30
CA GLN A 316 -11.26 -42.01 -28.84
C GLN A 316 -11.79 -41.01 -29.88
N PHE A 317 -12.74 -41.40 -30.74
CA PHE A 317 -13.31 -40.49 -31.72
C PHE A 317 -13.99 -39.29 -31.05
N GLU A 318 -14.80 -39.55 -30.03
CA GLU A 318 -15.49 -38.50 -29.28
C GLU A 318 -14.51 -37.62 -28.50
N MET A 319 -13.52 -38.22 -27.83
CA MET A 319 -12.53 -37.48 -27.04
C MET A 319 -11.61 -36.61 -27.91
N GLU A 320 -11.16 -37.10 -29.07
CA GLU A 320 -10.32 -36.32 -29.99
C GLU A 320 -11.15 -35.23 -30.72
N ARG A 321 -12.42 -35.50 -31.03
CA ARG A 321 -13.35 -34.53 -31.62
C ARG A 321 -13.67 -33.38 -30.64
N ASP A 322 -13.93 -33.69 -29.37
CA ASP A 322 -14.22 -32.69 -28.35
C ASP A 322 -13.00 -31.82 -28.04
N GLY A 323 -11.79 -32.40 -28.07
CA GLY A 323 -10.53 -31.64 -28.01
C GLY A 323 -10.35 -30.63 -29.15
N LEU A 324 -10.91 -30.90 -30.34
CA LEU A 324 -10.95 -29.98 -31.48
C LEU A 324 -12.12 -28.97 -31.41
N ALA A 325 -13.25 -29.34 -30.78
CA ALA A 325 -14.43 -28.49 -30.63
C ALA A 325 -14.29 -27.44 -29.52
N LEU A 326 -13.56 -27.77 -28.44
CA LEU A 326 -13.20 -26.86 -27.34
C LEU A 326 -12.51 -25.60 -27.87
N TRP A 327 -11.52 -25.76 -28.76
CA TRP A 327 -10.83 -24.67 -29.44
C TRP A 327 -11.77 -23.70 -30.20
N ARG A 328 -12.88 -24.19 -30.79
CA ARG A 328 -13.83 -23.33 -31.53
C ARG A 328 -14.76 -22.51 -30.62
N LYS A 329 -15.12 -23.02 -29.44
CA LYS A 329 -16.01 -22.33 -28.48
C LYS A 329 -15.26 -21.35 -27.59
N GLU A 330 -13.99 -21.61 -27.32
CA GLU A 330 -13.10 -20.80 -26.46
C GLU A 330 -12.86 -19.39 -27.02
N ALA A 331 -12.65 -19.24 -28.32
CA ALA A 331 -12.43 -17.94 -28.96
C ALA A 331 -13.66 -17.00 -28.84
N ALA A 332 -14.88 -17.55 -28.80
CA ALA A 332 -16.11 -16.76 -28.67
C ALA A 332 -16.42 -16.39 -27.21
N ALA A 333 -16.21 -17.31 -26.26
CA ALA A 333 -16.44 -17.06 -24.83
C ALA A 333 -15.44 -16.05 -24.24
N ALA A 334 -14.18 -16.12 -24.67
CA ALA A 334 -13.11 -15.18 -24.31
C ALA A 334 -13.44 -13.73 -24.69
N ALA A 335 -14.03 -13.52 -25.88
CA ALA A 335 -14.44 -12.19 -26.36
C ALA A 335 -15.60 -11.60 -25.52
N VAL A 336 -16.58 -12.43 -25.13
CA VAL A 336 -17.71 -12.00 -24.30
C VAL A 336 -17.29 -11.67 -22.88
N ALA A 337 -16.42 -12.50 -22.27
CA ALA A 337 -15.93 -12.27 -20.91
C ALA A 337 -15.05 -11.01 -20.81
N ALA A 338 -14.18 -10.77 -21.81
CA ALA A 338 -13.39 -9.54 -21.87
C ALA A 338 -14.26 -8.30 -22.10
N GLY A 339 -15.27 -8.38 -22.98
CA GLY A 339 -16.24 -7.30 -23.19
C GLY A 339 -17.02 -6.95 -21.92
N ALA A 340 -17.50 -7.97 -21.18
CA ALA A 340 -18.22 -7.77 -19.93
C ALA A 340 -17.33 -7.19 -18.82
N THR A 341 -16.07 -7.65 -18.72
CA THR A 341 -15.11 -7.15 -17.73
C THR A 341 -14.70 -5.71 -18.03
N ALA A 342 -14.40 -5.39 -19.29
CA ALA A 342 -14.10 -4.02 -19.72
C ALA A 342 -15.28 -3.09 -19.50
N ALA A 343 -16.52 -3.53 -19.79
CA ALA A 343 -17.73 -2.76 -19.50
C ALA A 343 -17.92 -2.54 -17.99
N ALA A 344 -17.71 -3.56 -17.16
CA ALA A 344 -17.79 -3.44 -15.70
C ALA A 344 -16.73 -2.48 -15.14
N MET A 345 -15.48 -2.57 -15.62
CA MET A 345 -14.40 -1.64 -15.24
C MET A 345 -14.70 -0.21 -15.70
N TYR A 346 -15.25 -0.03 -16.91
CA TYR A 346 -15.65 1.28 -17.40
C TYR A 346 -16.80 1.88 -16.57
N ILE A 347 -17.82 1.07 -16.24
CA ILE A 347 -18.92 1.50 -15.37
C ILE A 347 -18.38 1.86 -13.99
N ASP A 348 -17.50 1.04 -13.41
CA ASP A 348 -16.93 1.32 -12.10
C ASP A 348 -16.05 2.57 -12.11
N ALA A 349 -15.20 2.76 -13.12
CA ALA A 349 -14.40 3.96 -13.29
C ALA A 349 -15.26 5.23 -13.40
N LYS A 350 -16.42 5.15 -14.06
CA LYS A 350 -17.35 6.27 -14.21
C LYS A 350 -18.20 6.55 -12.97
N THR A 351 -18.56 5.50 -12.22
CA THR A 351 -19.56 5.58 -11.15
C THR A 351 -18.98 5.48 -9.74
N GLY A 352 -17.79 4.90 -9.58
CA GLY A 352 -17.14 4.66 -8.30
C GLY A 352 -17.85 3.64 -7.40
N ILE A 353 -18.66 2.73 -7.95
CA ILE A 353 -19.50 1.79 -7.18
C ILE A 353 -18.63 0.83 -6.33
N GLY A 354 -17.55 0.31 -6.88
CA GLY A 354 -16.61 -0.59 -6.20
C GLY A 354 -15.91 0.08 -5.03
N ALA A 355 -15.50 1.34 -5.20
CA ALA A 355 -14.95 2.17 -4.12
C ALA A 355 -15.99 2.39 -3.00
N ASP A 356 -17.23 2.69 -3.36
CA ASP A 356 -18.33 2.85 -2.41
C ASP A 356 -18.64 1.57 -1.64
N ILE A 357 -18.74 0.43 -2.33
CA ILE A 357 -18.99 -0.86 -1.70
C ILE A 357 -17.87 -1.20 -0.71
N THR A 358 -16.62 -0.94 -1.10
CA THR A 358 -15.46 -1.18 -0.22
C THR A 358 -15.52 -0.28 1.02
N ALA A 359 -15.79 1.01 0.85
CA ALA A 359 -15.93 1.96 1.96
C ALA A 359 -17.10 1.59 2.89
N LEU A 360 -18.28 1.25 2.36
CA LEU A 360 -19.45 0.87 3.14
C LEU A 360 -19.25 -0.45 3.89
N LYS A 361 -18.61 -1.45 3.26
CA LYS A 361 -18.22 -2.70 3.93
C LYS A 361 -17.24 -2.43 5.06
N GLY A 362 -16.25 -1.58 4.81
CA GLY A 362 -15.27 -1.13 5.81
C GLY A 362 -15.95 -0.47 7.01
N PHE A 363 -16.81 0.51 6.77
CA PHE A 363 -17.58 1.20 7.81
C PHE A 363 -18.44 0.23 8.63
N LYS A 364 -19.15 -0.69 7.96
CA LYS A 364 -19.97 -1.71 8.65
C LYS A 364 -19.12 -2.67 9.50
N ARG A 365 -17.95 -3.09 9.01
CA ARG A 365 -17.02 -3.94 9.78
C ARG A 365 -16.43 -3.20 10.97
N GLY A 366 -16.02 -1.95 10.80
CA GLY A 366 -15.55 -1.08 11.88
C GLY A 366 -16.61 -0.88 12.96
N GLY A 367 -17.87 -0.65 12.56
CA GLY A 367 -19.00 -0.56 13.49
C GLY A 367 -19.21 -1.85 14.31
N LYS A 368 -19.12 -3.02 13.67
CA LYS A 368 -19.19 -4.31 14.38
C LYS A 368 -18.04 -4.51 15.37
N ILE A 369 -16.82 -4.13 14.98
CA ILE A 369 -15.64 -4.21 15.87
C ILE A 369 -15.86 -3.31 17.09
N TRP A 370 -16.39 -2.11 16.89
CA TRP A 370 -16.76 -1.20 17.97
C TRP A 370 -17.85 -1.76 18.88
N GLU A 371 -18.94 -2.28 18.33
CA GLU A 371 -20.02 -2.91 19.09
C GLU A 371 -19.51 -4.07 19.96
N GLU A 372 -18.60 -4.88 19.42
CA GLU A 372 -17.98 -5.98 20.16
C GLU A 372 -17.06 -5.47 21.27
N ALA A 373 -16.26 -4.44 21.00
CA ALA A 373 -15.43 -3.78 22.01
C ALA A 373 -16.27 -3.23 23.17
N VAL A 374 -17.43 -2.61 22.89
CA VAL A 374 -18.37 -2.14 23.92
C VAL A 374 -18.90 -3.31 24.75
N LYS A 375 -19.35 -4.41 24.13
CA LYS A 375 -19.85 -5.59 24.86
C LYS A 375 -18.80 -6.22 25.77
N GLN A 376 -17.55 -6.24 25.33
CA GLN A 376 -16.43 -6.80 26.09
C GLN A 376 -15.84 -5.82 27.12
N LYS A 377 -16.38 -4.58 27.22
CA LYS A 377 -15.78 -3.48 28.00
C LYS A 377 -14.32 -3.19 27.62
N LYS A 378 -14.00 -3.32 26.32
CA LYS A 378 -12.67 -3.11 25.73
C LYS A 378 -12.64 -1.91 24.79
N THR A 379 -13.33 -0.84 25.15
CA THR A 379 -13.44 0.40 24.36
C THR A 379 -12.15 1.22 24.34
N SER A 380 -11.30 1.14 25.38
CA SER A 380 -10.01 1.83 25.42
C SER A 380 -9.10 1.40 24.25
N LEU A 381 -8.50 2.37 23.56
CA LEU A 381 -7.58 2.13 22.45
C LEU A 381 -6.32 1.34 22.87
N TYR A 382 -6.00 1.33 24.16
CA TYR A 382 -4.94 0.51 24.71
C TYR A 382 -5.07 -0.97 24.28
N TYR A 383 -6.29 -1.52 24.20
CA TYR A 383 -6.48 -2.91 23.81
C TYR A 383 -6.08 -3.20 22.35
N LEU A 384 -6.29 -2.22 21.45
CA LEU A 384 -5.86 -2.37 20.05
C LEU A 384 -4.34 -2.34 19.94
N TRP A 385 -3.70 -1.44 20.68
CA TRP A 385 -2.24 -1.37 20.73
C TRP A 385 -1.61 -2.59 21.41
N GLU A 386 -2.17 -3.04 22.52
CA GLU A 386 -1.72 -4.22 23.27
C GLU A 386 -1.72 -5.47 22.37
N GLU A 387 -2.78 -5.68 21.60
CA GLU A 387 -2.84 -6.79 20.64
C GLU A 387 -1.73 -6.70 19.60
N SER A 388 -1.45 -5.50 19.08
CA SER A 388 -0.35 -5.27 18.15
C SER A 388 1.02 -5.52 18.81
N ALA A 389 1.23 -5.07 20.04
CA ALA A 389 2.48 -5.27 20.77
C ALA A 389 2.75 -6.77 21.02
N LEU A 390 1.74 -7.51 21.49
CA LEU A 390 1.84 -8.95 21.74
C LEU A 390 2.04 -9.75 20.44
N ARG A 391 1.43 -9.32 19.33
CA ARG A 391 1.56 -9.96 18.02
C ARG A 391 2.95 -9.80 17.40
N ARG A 392 3.58 -8.64 17.60
CA ARG A 392 4.84 -8.25 16.96
C ARG A 392 6.08 -8.62 17.77
N GLY A 393 5.96 -8.72 19.09
CA GLY A 393 7.04 -9.21 19.96
C GLY A 393 8.34 -8.41 19.84
N ASN A 394 9.41 -9.04 19.35
CA ASN A 394 10.74 -8.41 19.31
C ASN A 394 11.01 -7.59 18.05
N ASP A 395 10.02 -7.43 17.15
CA ASP A 395 10.15 -6.53 16.00
C ASP A 395 10.31 -5.07 16.45
N GLU A 396 10.84 -4.23 15.57
CA GLU A 396 10.95 -2.78 15.82
C GLU A 396 9.56 -2.12 15.92
N CYS A 397 9.36 -1.32 16.96
CA CYS A 397 8.12 -0.61 17.26
C CYS A 397 8.25 0.89 17.01
N ILE A 398 9.19 1.55 17.70
CA ILE A 398 9.44 2.99 17.56
C ILE A 398 10.92 3.22 17.31
N TRP A 399 11.24 3.67 16.10
CA TRP A 399 12.58 4.11 15.72
C TRP A 399 12.73 5.62 15.95
N SER A 400 13.89 6.04 16.41
CA SER A 400 14.37 7.43 16.42
C SER A 400 15.88 7.44 16.20
N ARG A 401 16.48 8.60 15.93
CA ARG A 401 17.94 8.70 15.82
C ARG A 401 18.66 8.43 17.15
N GLU A 402 17.96 8.55 18.27
CA GLU A 402 18.50 8.26 19.62
C GLU A 402 18.46 6.77 19.95
N GLY A 403 17.74 5.95 19.17
CA GLY A 403 17.60 4.52 19.38
C GLY A 403 16.25 3.97 18.90
N CYS A 404 16.10 2.66 18.99
CA CYS A 404 14.88 1.96 18.58
C CYS A 404 14.33 1.09 19.71
N TYR A 405 13.04 1.22 19.98
CA TYR A 405 12.30 0.31 20.85
C TYR A 405 11.75 -0.86 20.04
N THR A 406 11.89 -2.09 20.54
CA THR A 406 11.09 -3.22 20.09
C THR A 406 9.66 -3.14 20.64
N TRP A 407 8.71 -3.92 20.12
CA TRP A 407 7.36 -3.96 20.68
C TRP A 407 7.34 -4.46 22.12
N THR A 408 8.16 -5.46 22.46
CA THR A 408 8.37 -5.92 23.85
C THR A 408 8.88 -4.79 24.75
N GLN A 409 9.92 -4.06 24.33
CA GLN A 409 10.47 -2.95 25.12
C GLN A 409 9.47 -1.80 25.27
N ALA A 410 8.70 -1.50 24.21
CA ALA A 410 7.64 -0.49 24.26
C ALA A 410 6.51 -0.92 25.21
N TYR A 411 6.13 -2.20 25.18
CA TYR A 411 5.15 -2.81 26.10
C TYR A 411 5.57 -2.65 27.56
N ASP A 412 6.81 -3.02 27.88
CA ASP A 412 7.36 -2.88 29.23
C ASP A 412 7.39 -1.41 29.66
N ARG A 413 7.88 -0.51 28.78
CA ARG A 413 7.98 0.92 29.09
C ARG A 413 6.62 1.58 29.30
N VAL A 414 5.60 1.21 28.52
CA VAL A 414 4.22 1.68 28.70
C VAL A 414 3.71 1.31 30.09
N HIS A 415 3.98 0.10 30.56
CA HIS A 415 3.54 -0.34 31.89
C HIS A 415 4.33 0.30 33.01
N GLN A 416 5.62 0.53 32.82
CA GLN A 416 6.43 1.32 33.76
C GLN A 416 5.88 2.75 33.93
N TYR A 417 5.55 3.42 32.82
CA TYR A 417 4.89 4.73 32.87
C TYR A 417 3.52 4.66 33.54
N ALA A 418 2.74 3.61 33.28
CA ALA A 418 1.44 3.43 33.93
C ALA A 418 1.56 3.30 35.46
N GLN A 419 2.52 2.49 35.94
CA GLN A 419 2.81 2.38 37.38
C GLN A 419 3.26 3.72 37.96
N TRP A 420 4.10 4.46 37.22
CA TRP A 420 4.52 5.79 37.63
C TRP A 420 3.32 6.73 37.77
N PHE A 421 2.47 6.86 36.76
CA PHE A 421 1.28 7.73 36.82
C PHE A 421 0.34 7.38 37.98
N LEU A 422 0.11 6.09 38.23
CA LEU A 422 -0.67 5.64 39.39
C LEU A 422 -0.01 6.07 40.71
N SER A 423 1.32 5.93 40.83
CA SER A 423 2.07 6.40 42.01
C SER A 423 2.01 7.92 42.19
N GLN A 424 1.85 8.67 41.10
CA GLN A 424 1.69 10.12 41.12
C GLN A 424 0.23 10.56 41.41
N GLY A 425 -0.69 9.61 41.58
CA GLY A 425 -2.09 9.87 41.93
C GLY A 425 -3.04 10.04 40.74
N VAL A 426 -2.61 9.75 39.51
CA VAL A 426 -3.48 9.78 38.32
C VAL A 426 -4.51 8.66 38.40
N ARG A 427 -5.77 8.99 38.16
CA ARG A 427 -6.91 8.07 38.20
C ARG A 427 -7.57 7.94 36.82
N PRO A 428 -8.39 6.90 36.61
CA PRO A 428 -9.21 6.81 35.41
C PRO A 428 -10.03 8.08 35.18
N LYS A 429 -10.13 8.52 33.93
CA LYS A 429 -10.76 9.76 33.44
C LYS A 429 -10.01 11.07 33.75
N ASP A 430 -8.87 11.02 34.43
CA ASP A 430 -8.03 12.20 34.59
C ASP A 430 -7.38 12.60 33.26
N LEU A 431 -7.14 13.90 33.11
CA LEU A 431 -6.28 14.45 32.07
C LEU A 431 -4.88 14.76 32.64
N VAL A 432 -3.85 14.41 31.88
CA VAL A 432 -2.45 14.75 32.22
C VAL A 432 -1.91 15.75 31.18
N GLY A 433 -1.42 16.89 31.64
CA GLY A 433 -0.79 17.88 30.76
C GLY A 433 0.51 17.34 30.18
N VAL A 434 0.67 17.43 28.86
CA VAL A 434 1.88 17.02 28.14
C VAL A 434 2.41 18.20 27.34
N TYR A 435 3.57 18.73 27.73
CA TYR A 435 4.28 19.83 27.09
C TYR A 435 5.65 19.33 26.59
N LEU A 436 5.60 18.48 25.57
CA LEU A 436 6.74 17.70 25.07
C LEU A 436 6.98 17.93 23.57
N GLN A 437 8.24 17.89 23.14
CA GLN A 437 8.58 17.73 21.73
C GLN A 437 8.35 16.28 21.27
N ASN A 438 8.44 16.02 19.97
CA ASN A 438 8.29 14.65 19.47
C ASN A 438 9.43 13.76 20.00
N SER A 439 9.06 12.65 20.61
CA SER A 439 9.96 11.62 21.09
C SER A 439 9.25 10.27 21.14
N PRO A 440 9.98 9.14 21.22
CA PRO A 440 9.37 7.85 21.52
C PRO A 440 8.57 7.88 22.82
N ASP A 441 9.12 8.49 23.87
CA ASP A 441 8.48 8.62 25.17
C ASP A 441 7.12 9.33 25.09
N PHE A 442 6.94 10.34 24.22
CA PHE A 442 5.64 10.99 24.01
C PHE A 442 4.54 9.97 23.69
N MET A 443 4.79 9.06 22.74
CA MET A 443 3.83 8.04 22.33
C MET A 443 3.61 6.99 23.41
N LEU A 444 4.69 6.55 24.08
CA LEU A 444 4.60 5.58 25.16
C LEU A 444 3.83 6.13 26.36
N ILE A 445 4.01 7.41 26.71
CA ILE A 445 3.24 8.10 27.76
C ILE A 445 1.75 8.13 27.41
N TRP A 446 1.41 8.45 26.16
CA TRP A 446 0.01 8.49 25.72
C TRP A 446 -0.66 7.12 25.89
N ILE A 447 0.00 6.06 25.42
CA ILE A 447 -0.51 4.69 25.54
C ILE A 447 -0.57 4.25 27.01
N ALA A 448 0.39 4.66 27.84
CA ALA A 448 0.39 4.39 29.28
C ALA A 448 -0.83 5.00 29.97
N LEU A 449 -1.20 6.24 29.63
CA LEU A 449 -2.41 6.88 30.15
C LEU A 449 -3.67 6.08 29.76
N TRP A 450 -3.77 5.63 28.51
CA TRP A 450 -4.89 4.78 28.09
C TRP A 450 -4.98 3.45 28.83
N SER A 451 -3.82 2.89 29.22
CA SER A 451 -3.75 1.63 29.97
C SER A 451 -4.38 1.75 31.37
N ILE A 452 -4.43 2.96 31.93
CA ILE A 452 -5.05 3.26 33.23
C ILE A 452 -6.37 4.03 33.10
N GLY A 453 -6.92 4.14 31.90
CA GLY A 453 -8.19 4.83 31.64
C GLY A 453 -8.11 6.36 31.71
N ALA A 454 -6.91 6.94 31.70
CA ALA A 454 -6.66 8.39 31.63
C ALA A 454 -6.31 8.82 30.19
N ALA A 455 -6.15 10.13 29.96
CA ALA A 455 -5.77 10.67 28.65
C ALA A 455 -4.87 11.91 28.75
N PRO A 456 -4.06 12.22 27.72
CA PRO A 456 -3.26 13.43 27.74
C PRO A 456 -4.04 14.67 27.27
N ALA A 457 -3.75 15.80 27.91
CA ALA A 457 -4.01 17.12 27.36
C ALA A 457 -2.75 17.63 26.64
N LEU A 458 -2.85 17.76 25.32
CA LEU A 458 -1.71 17.95 24.44
C LEU A 458 -1.42 19.43 24.27
N ILE A 459 -0.48 19.95 25.05
CA ILE A 459 -0.15 21.37 25.06
C ILE A 459 0.88 21.65 23.98
N ASN A 460 0.64 22.68 23.18
CA ASN A 460 1.62 23.14 22.19
C ASN A 460 2.85 23.71 22.90
N TYR A 461 4.00 23.05 22.72
CA TYR A 461 5.26 23.40 23.36
C TYR A 461 5.85 24.76 22.92
N ASN A 462 5.21 25.45 21.98
CA ASN A 462 5.59 26.80 21.55
C ASN A 462 4.82 27.90 22.28
N LEU A 463 3.79 27.57 23.07
CA LEU A 463 3.03 28.55 23.82
C LEU A 463 3.81 29.02 25.06
N ALA A 464 3.67 30.29 25.40
CA ALA A 464 4.20 30.88 26.62
C ALA A 464 3.18 31.87 27.20
N GLY A 465 3.43 32.34 28.43
CA GLY A 465 2.62 33.36 29.10
C GLY A 465 1.13 33.01 29.18
N GLU A 466 0.27 34.00 28.94
CA GLU A 466 -1.19 33.87 29.11
C GLU A 466 -1.81 32.79 28.23
N ALA A 467 -1.33 32.61 26.99
CA ALA A 467 -1.86 31.60 26.08
C ALA A 467 -1.56 30.17 26.56
N LEU A 468 -0.39 29.95 27.15
CA LEU A 468 -0.04 28.69 27.81
C LEU A 468 -0.92 28.46 29.04
N GLN A 469 -0.99 29.45 29.94
CA GLN A 469 -1.77 29.38 31.17
C GLN A 469 -3.25 29.11 30.88
N HIS A 470 -3.80 29.72 29.83
CA HIS A 470 -5.16 29.48 29.36
C HIS A 470 -5.40 28.02 28.97
N CYS A 471 -4.51 27.44 28.15
CA CYS A 471 -4.60 26.03 27.75
C CYS A 471 -4.51 25.09 28.97
N LEU A 472 -3.55 25.34 29.86
CA LEU A 472 -3.38 24.55 31.09
C LEU A 472 -4.63 24.61 31.97
N LYS A 473 -5.21 25.79 32.15
CA LYS A 473 -6.47 25.97 32.88
C LYS A 473 -7.63 25.19 32.29
N ILE A 474 -7.78 25.18 30.96
CA ILE A 474 -8.83 24.39 30.28
C ILE A 474 -8.68 22.90 30.58
N SER A 475 -7.46 22.38 30.58
CA SER A 475 -7.21 20.93 30.76
C SER A 475 -7.70 20.38 32.09
N GLY A 476 -7.71 21.19 33.16
CA GLY A 476 -8.00 20.73 34.52
C GLY A 476 -7.01 19.68 35.04
N ALA A 477 -5.85 19.51 34.40
CA ALA A 477 -4.86 18.52 34.81
C ALA A 477 -4.18 18.93 36.12
N THR A 478 -3.79 17.93 36.93
CA THR A 478 -3.04 18.15 38.18
C THR A 478 -1.54 17.94 38.01
N ILE A 479 -1.12 17.32 36.90
CA ILE A 479 0.28 17.05 36.56
C ILE A 479 0.54 17.59 35.15
N LEU A 480 1.66 18.28 34.99
CA LEU A 480 2.22 18.70 33.71
C LEU A 480 3.59 18.04 33.52
N LEU A 481 3.70 17.13 32.55
CA LEU A 481 4.99 16.63 32.08
C LEU A 481 5.61 17.62 31.09
N VAL A 482 6.84 18.02 31.37
CA VAL A 482 7.57 19.07 30.63
C VAL A 482 8.85 18.49 30.04
N ASP A 483 9.11 18.81 28.78
CA ASP A 483 10.32 18.40 28.06
C ASP A 483 11.58 18.91 28.77
N SER A 484 12.66 18.14 28.73
CA SER A 484 13.92 18.53 29.38
C SER A 484 14.73 19.57 28.59
N ASP A 485 14.29 19.94 27.39
CA ASP A 485 14.85 21.06 26.63
C ASP A 485 14.84 22.36 27.46
N GLU A 486 16.01 23.01 27.56
CA GLU A 486 16.22 24.19 28.40
C GLU A 486 15.27 25.35 28.04
N ALA A 487 14.97 25.55 26.76
CA ALA A 487 14.09 26.64 26.33
C ALA A 487 12.64 26.37 26.71
N LEU A 488 12.21 25.10 26.70
CA LEU A 488 10.86 24.71 27.13
C LEU A 488 10.73 24.82 28.65
N GLN A 489 11.75 24.39 29.40
CA GLN A 489 11.83 24.57 30.85
C GLN A 489 11.77 26.04 31.24
N ALA A 490 12.51 26.92 30.54
CA ALA A 490 12.48 28.36 30.78
C ALA A 490 11.05 28.95 30.65
N ARG A 491 10.31 28.60 29.59
CA ARG A 491 8.92 29.06 29.37
C ARG A 491 7.97 28.61 30.48
N ILE A 492 8.12 27.37 30.96
CA ILE A 492 7.33 26.88 32.09
C ILE A 492 7.72 27.61 33.38
N ASN A 493 9.02 27.83 33.62
CA ASN A 493 9.52 28.52 34.80
C ASN A 493 9.00 29.97 34.89
N GLU A 494 8.88 30.67 33.76
CA GLU A 494 8.27 32.01 33.69
C GLU A 494 6.81 32.05 34.17
N SER A 495 6.05 30.97 33.96
CA SER A 495 4.65 30.86 34.39
C SER A 495 4.47 29.99 35.64
N LYS A 496 5.56 29.56 36.30
CA LYS A 496 5.52 28.54 37.35
C LYS A 496 4.66 28.93 38.55
N SER A 497 4.71 30.19 38.97
CA SER A 497 3.89 30.70 40.08
C SER A 497 2.39 30.54 39.81
N VAL A 498 1.94 30.78 38.57
CA VAL A 498 0.55 30.61 38.15
C VAL A 498 0.21 29.13 38.01
N ILE A 499 1.12 28.34 37.43
CA ILE A 499 0.87 26.91 37.18
C ILE A 499 0.77 26.12 38.50
N GLU A 500 1.73 26.29 39.41
CA GLU A 500 1.76 25.56 40.69
C GLU A 500 0.84 26.21 41.74
N GLY A 501 0.69 27.53 41.72
CA GLY A 501 -0.17 28.27 42.65
C GLY A 501 -1.64 28.28 42.23
N ASP A 502 -1.97 29.03 41.18
CA ASP A 502 -3.37 29.29 40.79
C ASP A 502 -4.04 28.07 40.15
N LEU A 503 -3.30 27.27 39.38
CA LEU A 503 -3.82 26.08 38.70
C LEU A 503 -3.63 24.79 39.50
N ASN A 504 -2.89 24.84 40.62
CA ASN A 504 -2.56 23.67 41.46
C ASN A 504 -2.03 22.47 40.63
N MET A 505 -1.19 22.76 39.64
CA MET A 505 -0.67 21.79 38.69
C MET A 505 0.82 21.59 38.93
N ARG A 506 1.23 20.36 39.22
CA ARG A 506 2.64 20.03 39.49
C ARG A 506 3.40 19.83 38.18
N CYS A 507 4.42 20.65 37.97
CA CYS A 507 5.35 20.51 36.86
C CYS A 507 6.37 19.40 37.16
N VAL A 508 6.53 18.47 36.22
CA VAL A 508 7.49 17.36 36.32
C VAL A 508 8.35 17.35 35.06
N ASN A 509 9.67 17.41 35.25
CA ASN A 509 10.62 17.24 34.15
C ASN A 509 10.61 15.79 33.65
N LEU A 510 10.63 15.61 32.33
CA LEU A 510 10.53 14.29 31.71
C LEU A 510 11.72 13.37 32.06
N GLU A 511 12.95 13.87 32.09
CA GLU A 511 14.12 13.03 32.41
C GLU A 511 14.13 12.61 33.89
N ASP A 512 13.70 13.50 34.79
CA ASP A 512 13.51 13.15 36.20
C ASP A 512 12.46 12.03 36.35
N ALA A 513 11.32 12.15 35.64
CA ALA A 513 10.32 11.09 35.61
C ALA A 513 10.88 9.78 35.04
N LYS A 514 11.60 9.85 33.92
CA LYS A 514 12.23 8.68 33.27
C LYS A 514 13.18 7.94 34.19
N SER A 515 13.99 8.66 34.96
CA SER A 515 14.95 8.07 35.91
C SER A 515 14.27 7.15 36.93
N VAL A 516 13.03 7.48 37.33
CA VAL A 516 12.21 6.66 38.22
C VAL A 516 11.49 5.56 37.44
N VAL A 517 10.85 5.91 36.31
CA VAL A 517 10.07 4.99 35.47
C VAL A 517 10.84 3.72 35.11
N VAL A 518 12.11 3.85 34.71
CA VAL A 518 12.93 2.70 34.31
C VAL A 518 13.19 1.70 35.43
N THR A 519 13.04 2.12 36.70
CA THR A 519 13.23 1.27 37.89
C THR A 519 11.95 0.55 38.33
N LEU A 520 10.79 0.99 37.83
CA LEU A 520 9.51 0.40 38.18
C LEU A 520 9.30 -0.94 37.47
N PRO A 521 8.51 -1.87 38.05
CA PRO A 521 8.17 -3.12 37.39
C PRO A 521 7.32 -2.85 36.14
N ALA A 522 7.60 -3.59 35.06
CA ALA A 522 6.80 -3.64 33.85
C ALA A 522 5.49 -4.44 34.07
N GLN A 523 4.66 -3.98 35.00
CA GLN A 523 3.42 -4.66 35.37
C GLN A 523 2.22 -4.04 34.66
N ARG A 524 1.56 -4.84 33.82
CA ARG A 524 0.31 -4.48 33.15
C ARG A 524 -0.76 -4.08 34.16
N PRO A 525 -1.33 -2.86 34.07
CA PRO A 525 -2.44 -2.46 34.92
C PRO A 525 -3.70 -3.32 34.70
N GLY A 526 -4.42 -3.60 35.79
CA GLY A 526 -5.66 -4.37 35.76
C GLY A 526 -6.74 -3.74 34.87
N ASN A 527 -7.67 -4.55 34.36
CA ASN A 527 -8.68 -4.08 33.40
C ASN A 527 -9.69 -3.13 34.06
N GLU A 528 -9.89 -3.21 35.37
CA GLU A 528 -10.80 -2.39 36.18
C GLU A 528 -10.55 -0.88 36.04
N LEU A 529 -9.32 -0.49 35.74
CA LEU A 529 -8.95 0.92 35.53
C LEU A 529 -9.50 1.49 34.21
N ARG A 530 -9.85 0.64 33.23
CA ARG A 530 -10.25 1.09 31.88
C ARG A 530 -11.53 0.43 31.35
N GLU A 531 -12.17 -0.46 32.11
CA GLU A 531 -13.42 -1.11 31.69
C GLU A 531 -14.61 -0.15 31.57
N ASN A 532 -14.53 1.01 32.23
CA ASN A 532 -15.58 2.04 32.24
C ASN A 532 -15.28 3.24 31.33
N VAL A 533 -14.27 3.12 30.45
CA VAL A 533 -14.01 4.11 29.40
C VAL A 533 -15.17 4.08 28.40
N LEU A 534 -15.83 5.21 28.21
CA LEU A 534 -16.95 5.35 27.29
C LEU A 534 -16.46 5.83 25.92
N GLY A 535 -17.27 5.61 24.87
CA GLY A 535 -16.96 6.15 23.54
C GLY A 535 -16.82 7.66 23.52
N SER A 536 -17.59 8.37 24.35
CA SER A 536 -17.55 9.82 24.52
C SER A 536 -16.38 10.33 25.37
N ASP A 537 -15.66 9.45 26.07
CA ASP A 537 -14.52 9.87 26.88
C ASP A 537 -13.35 10.28 25.96
N PRO A 538 -12.58 11.32 26.32
CA PRO A 538 -11.49 11.82 25.50
C PRO A 538 -10.35 10.80 25.42
N MET A 539 -9.90 10.45 24.21
CA MET A 539 -8.59 9.78 24.01
C MET A 539 -7.43 10.77 24.20
N CYS A 540 -7.70 12.07 23.99
CA CYS A 540 -6.84 13.20 24.27
C CYS A 540 -7.63 14.51 24.17
N LEU A 541 -7.05 15.59 24.70
CA LEU A 541 -7.52 16.96 24.49
C LEU A 541 -6.55 17.70 23.55
N LEU A 542 -7.07 18.18 22.42
CA LEU A 542 -6.34 18.96 21.42
C LEU A 542 -6.79 20.43 21.43
N TYR A 543 -5.86 21.36 21.25
CA TYR A 543 -6.19 22.79 21.22
C TYR A 543 -6.30 23.30 19.78
N THR A 544 -7.35 24.09 19.54
CA THR A 544 -7.62 24.74 18.25
C THR A 544 -7.50 26.24 18.39
N SER A 545 -7.00 26.94 17.37
CA SER A 545 -6.97 28.41 17.37
C SER A 545 -8.40 28.95 17.43
N GLY A 546 -8.73 29.71 18.47
CA GLY A 546 -10.03 30.34 18.60
C GLY A 546 -10.14 31.58 17.71
N THR A 547 -11.32 31.83 17.15
CA THR A 547 -11.64 33.09 16.45
C THR A 547 -11.55 34.33 17.36
N THR A 548 -11.59 34.12 18.68
CA THR A 548 -11.45 35.13 19.74
C THR A 548 -9.99 35.36 20.18
N GLY A 549 -9.01 34.73 19.53
CA GLY A 549 -7.57 34.83 19.83
C GLY A 549 -7.04 33.73 20.76
N LEU A 550 -7.81 33.32 21.77
CA LEU A 550 -7.38 32.26 22.70
C LEU A 550 -7.74 30.83 22.24
N PRO A 551 -6.85 29.83 22.43
CA PRO A 551 -7.11 28.46 22.01
C PRO A 551 -8.27 27.78 22.73
N LYS A 552 -9.04 26.94 22.02
CA LYS A 552 -10.15 26.15 22.58
C LYS A 552 -9.76 24.68 22.66
N GLY A 553 -9.98 24.05 23.81
CA GLY A 553 -9.81 22.61 23.99
C GLY A 553 -10.92 21.82 23.31
N CYS A 554 -10.57 20.92 22.41
CA CYS A 554 -11.46 20.02 21.70
C CYS A 554 -11.14 18.58 22.08
N GLN A 555 -12.15 17.87 22.57
CA GLN A 555 -12.02 16.46 22.91
C GLN A 555 -11.95 15.65 21.62
N PHE A 556 -10.92 14.83 21.49
CA PHE A 556 -10.92 13.77 20.49
C PHE A 556 -11.41 12.51 21.20
N ASN A 557 -12.52 11.95 20.74
CA ASN A 557 -13.21 10.89 21.46
C ASN A 557 -12.65 9.50 21.15
N THR A 558 -12.85 8.59 22.11
CA THR A 558 -12.41 7.20 22.00
C THR A 558 -13.13 6.45 20.87
N ASP A 559 -14.45 6.62 20.70
CA ASP A 559 -15.23 5.94 19.65
C ASP A 559 -14.72 6.25 18.23
N ARG A 560 -14.51 7.53 17.94
CA ARG A 560 -14.00 8.04 16.67
C ARG A 560 -12.65 7.44 16.36
N MET A 561 -11.73 7.48 17.32
CA MET A 561 -10.39 6.95 17.10
C MET A 561 -10.38 5.43 17.04
N HIS A 562 -11.26 4.74 17.77
CA HIS A 562 -11.35 3.30 17.71
C HIS A 562 -11.72 2.84 16.29
N MET A 563 -12.60 3.56 15.61
CA MET A 563 -12.89 3.32 14.19
C MET A 563 -11.65 3.51 13.31
N VAL A 564 -10.86 4.56 13.54
CA VAL A 564 -9.62 4.84 12.78
C VAL A 564 -8.55 3.77 13.03
N CYS A 565 -8.32 3.38 14.29
CA CYS A 565 -7.33 2.37 14.67
C CYS A 565 -7.72 0.94 14.33
N SER A 566 -8.98 0.69 13.94
CA SER A 566 -9.46 -0.66 13.58
C SER A 566 -9.32 -0.98 12.09
N GLN A 567 -8.60 -0.15 11.30
CA GLN A 567 -8.53 -0.27 9.84
C GLN A 567 -7.94 -1.61 9.36
N CYS A 568 -6.86 -2.13 9.98
CA CYS A 568 -6.33 -3.45 9.63
C CYS A 568 -7.36 -4.55 9.90
N LYS A 569 -7.98 -4.54 11.09
CA LYS A 569 -9.02 -5.51 11.47
C LYS A 569 -10.27 -5.43 10.58
N ALA A 570 -10.64 -4.24 10.13
CA ALA A 570 -11.76 -4.02 9.22
C ALA A 570 -11.44 -4.44 7.77
N GLY A 571 -10.17 -4.70 7.45
CA GLY A 571 -9.70 -5.00 6.10
C GLY A 571 -9.70 -3.80 5.17
N THR A 572 -9.47 -2.59 5.73
CA THR A 572 -9.44 -1.32 4.99
C THR A 572 -8.08 -0.64 5.03
N SER A 573 -7.11 -1.18 5.78
CA SER A 573 -5.76 -0.63 5.82
C SER A 573 -5.05 -0.75 4.47
N ARG A 574 -4.15 0.20 4.21
CA ARG A 574 -3.29 0.28 3.02
C ARG A 574 -1.84 -0.09 3.33
N THR A 575 -1.54 -0.23 4.61
CA THR A 575 -0.24 -0.67 5.10
C THR A 575 -0.20 -2.18 5.24
N VAL A 576 1.02 -2.71 5.14
CA VAL A 576 1.37 -4.09 5.44
C VAL A 576 2.34 -4.12 6.62
N ASP A 577 2.44 -5.27 7.27
CA ASP A 577 3.25 -5.47 8.48
C ASP A 577 4.75 -5.14 8.32
N SER A 578 5.29 -5.09 7.10
CA SER A 578 6.67 -4.69 6.83
C SER A 578 6.85 -3.18 6.61
N ASP A 579 5.76 -2.40 6.56
CA ASP A 579 5.85 -0.96 6.38
C ASP A 579 6.45 -0.28 7.61
N ARG A 580 7.08 0.87 7.34
CA ARG A 580 7.69 1.76 8.33
C ARG A 580 7.25 3.18 8.05
N TRP A 581 6.82 3.90 9.08
CA TRP A 581 6.10 5.15 8.90
C TRP A 581 6.83 6.31 9.57
N TYR A 582 7.41 7.20 8.77
CA TYR A 582 8.09 8.38 9.28
C TYR A 582 7.10 9.51 9.60
N ASP A 583 7.21 10.07 10.80
CA ASP A 583 6.44 11.22 11.24
C ASP A 583 7.32 12.22 12.00
N CYS A 584 7.39 13.44 11.47
CA CYS A 584 8.02 14.59 12.12
C CYS A 584 7.03 15.74 12.35
N MET A 585 5.74 15.50 12.13
CA MET A 585 4.69 16.46 12.43
C MET A 585 4.48 16.52 13.95
N PRO A 586 4.12 17.69 14.52
CA PRO A 586 4.04 17.79 15.97
C PRO A 586 2.97 16.87 16.57
N PHE A 587 3.35 16.06 17.56
CA PHE A 587 2.47 15.08 18.19
C PHE A 587 1.35 15.67 19.05
N TYR A 588 1.49 16.94 19.46
CA TYR A 588 0.39 17.67 20.09
C TYR A 588 -0.71 18.11 19.09
N HIS A 589 -0.57 17.80 17.80
CA HIS A 589 -1.59 18.00 16.77
C HIS A 589 -2.13 16.68 16.21
N GLY A 590 -3.39 16.68 15.79
CA GLY A 590 -4.06 15.48 15.27
C GLY A 590 -3.39 14.86 14.05
N THR A 591 -2.85 15.67 13.12
CA THR A 591 -2.15 15.13 11.93
C THR A 591 -0.90 14.34 12.28
N GLY A 592 -0.14 14.75 13.29
CA GLY A 592 1.03 14.00 13.77
C GLY A 592 0.61 12.93 14.78
N GLY A 593 0.17 13.35 15.97
CA GLY A 593 -0.05 12.44 17.10
C GLY A 593 -1.10 11.37 16.87
N CYS A 594 -2.28 11.73 16.32
CA CYS A 594 -3.30 10.72 16.05
C CYS A 594 -2.91 9.80 14.88
N ALA A 595 -2.20 10.31 13.86
CA ALA A 595 -1.69 9.45 12.78
C ALA A 595 -0.64 8.45 13.31
N ALA A 596 0.30 8.91 14.14
CA ALA A 596 1.29 8.06 14.81
C ALA A 596 0.63 6.97 15.67
N LEU A 597 -0.42 7.30 16.43
CA LEU A 597 -1.18 6.31 17.20
C LEU A 597 -1.94 5.32 16.34
N ASN A 598 -2.49 5.76 15.20
CA ASN A 598 -3.12 4.86 14.23
C ASN A 598 -2.10 3.83 13.71
N VAL A 599 -0.90 4.28 13.35
CA VAL A 599 0.23 3.42 12.92
C VAL A 599 0.56 2.38 13.99
N LEU A 600 0.74 2.82 15.24
CA LEU A 600 1.07 1.93 16.36
C LEU A 600 -0.06 0.95 16.69
N CYS A 601 -1.32 1.38 16.68
CA CYS A 601 -2.45 0.48 16.95
C CYS A 601 -2.61 -0.62 15.89
N ASN A 602 -2.15 -0.39 14.66
CA ASN A 602 -2.20 -1.37 13.58
C ASN A 602 -0.93 -2.26 13.50
N GLY A 603 0.05 -2.09 14.40
CA GLY A 603 1.26 -2.91 14.44
C GLY A 603 2.33 -2.51 13.43
N ILE A 604 2.29 -1.28 12.93
CA ILE A 604 3.28 -0.73 11.99
C ILE A 604 4.38 -0.01 12.77
N THR A 605 5.64 -0.15 12.34
CA THR A 605 6.76 0.54 12.97
C THR A 605 6.66 2.05 12.73
N LEU A 606 6.68 2.84 13.81
CA LEU A 606 6.70 4.29 13.76
C LEU A 606 8.15 4.79 13.78
N CYS A 607 8.51 5.71 12.89
CA CYS A 607 9.81 6.35 12.83
C CYS A 607 9.66 7.84 13.17
N VAL A 608 10.18 8.25 14.32
CA VAL A 608 9.93 9.57 14.90
C VAL A 608 11.05 10.55 14.53
N GLY A 609 10.67 11.63 13.84
CA GLY A 609 11.50 12.83 13.71
C GLY A 609 11.18 13.83 14.83
N LYS A 610 12.20 14.35 15.53
CA LYS A 610 12.04 15.28 16.67
C LYS A 610 11.32 16.58 16.29
N LYS A 611 11.60 17.09 15.09
CA LYS A 611 10.93 18.24 14.47
C LYS A 611 11.14 18.19 12.96
N PHE A 612 10.27 18.88 12.22
CA PHE A 612 10.46 19.05 10.78
C PHE A 612 11.74 19.86 10.48
N SER A 613 12.52 19.39 9.51
CA SER A 613 13.68 20.07 8.98
C SER A 613 13.86 19.72 7.50
N THR A 614 13.78 20.71 6.62
CA THR A 614 13.91 20.48 5.17
C THR A 614 15.21 19.78 4.78
N SER A 615 16.32 20.10 5.45
CA SER A 615 17.64 19.52 5.14
C SER A 615 17.86 18.13 5.72
N GLN A 616 17.15 17.75 6.79
CA GLN A 616 17.30 16.45 7.45
C GLN A 616 16.19 15.46 7.07
N PHE A 617 15.02 15.93 6.64
CA PHE A 617 13.82 15.10 6.40
C PHE A 617 14.14 13.83 5.59
N TRP A 618 14.71 14.00 4.40
CA TRP A 618 15.01 12.85 3.54
C TRP A 618 16.18 12.01 4.05
N VAL A 619 17.10 12.59 4.83
CA VAL A 619 18.16 11.83 5.52
C VAL A 619 17.55 10.88 6.52
N GLU A 620 16.66 11.38 7.39
CA GLU A 620 15.98 10.59 8.41
C GLU A 620 15.05 9.54 7.79
N VAL A 621 14.33 9.87 6.71
CA VAL A 621 13.50 8.91 5.96
C VAL A 621 14.32 7.74 5.45
N ARG A 622 15.53 7.98 4.92
CA ARG A 622 16.43 6.91 4.45
C ARG A 622 17.04 6.12 5.60
N GLU A 623 17.56 6.79 6.64
CA GLU A 623 18.14 6.13 7.82
C GLU A 623 17.13 5.22 8.52
N SER A 624 15.86 5.66 8.56
CA SER A 624 14.76 4.90 9.15
C SER A 624 14.16 3.84 8.22
N ARG A 625 14.54 3.78 6.94
CA ARG A 625 13.97 2.89 5.90
C ARG A 625 12.45 3.04 5.78
N SER A 626 11.97 4.28 5.84
CA SER A 626 10.52 4.52 5.89
C SER A 626 9.87 4.31 4.52
N THR A 627 8.78 3.55 4.49
CA THR A 627 7.97 3.29 3.30
C THR A 627 6.76 4.21 3.21
N TRP A 628 6.39 4.83 4.33
CA TRP A 628 5.34 5.83 4.44
C TRP A 628 5.82 7.07 5.16
N ILE A 629 5.24 8.23 4.82
CA ILE A 629 5.47 9.50 5.51
C ILE A 629 4.16 10.17 5.91
N THR A 630 4.13 10.79 7.09
CA THR A 630 3.11 11.79 7.46
C THR A 630 3.47 13.14 6.86
N TYR A 631 2.50 13.87 6.31
CA TYR A 631 2.72 15.23 5.80
C TYR A 631 1.63 16.23 6.21
N VAL A 632 2.02 17.51 6.17
CA VAL A 632 1.12 18.65 6.03
C VAL A 632 1.47 19.33 4.70
N GLY A 633 0.49 19.88 3.98
CA GLY A 633 0.72 20.41 2.62
C GLY A 633 1.91 21.37 2.50
N GLU A 634 2.13 22.20 3.51
CA GLU A 634 3.25 23.16 3.49
C GLU A 634 4.61 22.50 3.73
N THR A 635 4.68 21.40 4.48
CA THR A 635 5.93 20.64 4.59
C THR A 635 6.31 20.02 3.26
N ALA A 636 5.32 19.54 2.49
CA ALA A 636 5.55 19.08 1.12
C ALA A 636 6.03 20.23 0.21
N ARG A 637 5.50 21.44 0.37
CA ARG A 637 5.97 22.65 -0.35
C ARG A 637 7.43 22.96 -0.03
N TYR A 638 7.82 22.96 1.24
CA TYR A 638 9.20 23.25 1.65
C TYR A 638 10.20 22.20 1.14
N LEU A 639 9.82 20.92 1.17
CA LEU A 639 10.63 19.84 0.60
C LEU A 639 10.75 19.98 -0.92
N LEU A 640 9.69 20.39 -1.61
CA LEU A 640 9.71 20.64 -3.04
C LEU A 640 10.55 21.88 -3.42
N ALA A 641 10.60 22.89 -2.54
CA ALA A 641 11.39 24.10 -2.74
C ALA A 641 12.90 23.89 -2.51
N ALA A 642 13.29 22.86 -1.76
CA ALA A 642 14.69 22.52 -1.58
C ALA A 642 15.37 22.19 -2.92
N PRO A 643 16.66 22.49 -3.11
CA PRO A 643 17.37 22.18 -4.35
C PRO A 643 17.20 20.70 -4.76
N PRO A 644 16.93 20.39 -6.05
CA PRO A 644 16.91 19.02 -6.56
C PRO A 644 18.17 18.25 -6.22
N SER A 645 18.02 16.98 -5.83
CA SER A 645 19.13 16.10 -5.46
C SER A 645 19.04 14.77 -6.21
N PRO A 646 20.17 14.17 -6.64
CA PRO A 646 20.19 12.79 -7.14
C PRO A 646 19.65 11.75 -6.14
N LEU A 647 19.57 12.13 -4.86
CA LEU A 647 19.02 11.30 -3.78
C LEU A 647 17.49 11.39 -3.66
N ASP A 648 16.82 12.26 -4.42
CA ASP A 648 15.37 12.48 -4.31
C ASP A 648 14.57 11.18 -4.58
N LEU A 649 15.05 10.32 -5.48
CA LEU A 649 14.46 9.01 -5.79
C LEU A 649 15.11 7.84 -5.03
N GLN A 650 16.18 8.08 -4.26
CA GLN A 650 16.87 7.04 -3.51
C GLN A 650 16.25 6.90 -2.11
N ASN A 651 14.97 6.53 -2.07
CA ASN A 651 14.22 6.33 -0.84
C ASN A 651 13.22 5.17 -1.02
N GLU A 652 12.68 4.63 0.07
CA GLU A 652 11.73 3.50 0.04
C GLU A 652 10.26 3.95 0.11
N VAL A 653 10.00 5.26 0.10
CA VAL A 653 8.67 5.83 0.31
C VAL A 653 7.79 5.54 -0.90
N ARG A 654 6.78 4.71 -0.69
CA ARG A 654 5.75 4.40 -1.68
C ARG A 654 4.44 5.16 -1.42
N GLY A 655 4.20 5.53 -0.17
CA GLY A 655 2.95 6.15 0.28
C GLY A 655 3.16 7.37 1.16
N MET A 656 2.21 8.31 1.14
CA MET A 656 2.17 9.42 2.09
C MET A 656 0.74 9.64 2.56
N ASN A 657 0.56 10.07 3.81
CA ASN A 657 -0.75 10.34 4.39
C ASN A 657 -0.72 11.65 5.17
N GLY A 658 -1.72 12.50 4.94
CA GLY A 658 -1.68 13.85 5.45
C GLY A 658 -2.86 14.68 4.99
N ASN A 659 -2.71 15.99 5.14
CA ASN A 659 -3.73 16.94 4.75
C ASN A 659 -3.17 18.25 4.18
N GLY A 660 -4.00 18.92 3.39
CA GLY A 660 -3.74 20.24 2.83
C GLY A 660 -2.80 20.25 1.63
N LEU A 661 -2.60 19.12 0.93
CA LEU A 661 -1.70 19.11 -0.23
C LEU A 661 -2.30 19.94 -1.38
N ARG A 662 -1.69 21.08 -1.67
CA ARG A 662 -2.23 22.01 -2.68
C ARG A 662 -2.01 21.52 -4.11
N PRO A 663 -2.90 21.88 -5.06
CA PRO A 663 -2.79 21.47 -6.46
C PRO A 663 -1.45 21.81 -7.13
N ASP A 664 -0.86 22.95 -6.78
CA ASP A 664 0.41 23.44 -7.34
C ASP A 664 1.65 22.68 -6.83
N VAL A 665 1.51 21.92 -5.73
CA VAL A 665 2.55 21.09 -5.12
C VAL A 665 2.35 19.62 -5.46
N TRP A 666 1.11 19.14 -5.51
CA TRP A 666 0.74 17.72 -5.56
C TRP A 666 1.52 16.90 -6.58
N ILE A 667 1.39 17.24 -7.86
CA ILE A 667 1.97 16.47 -8.96
C ILE A 667 3.50 16.58 -8.95
N LYS A 668 4.03 17.79 -8.74
CA LYS A 668 5.47 18.05 -8.68
C LYS A 668 6.14 17.25 -7.56
N PHE A 669 5.54 17.21 -6.37
CA PHE A 669 6.05 16.46 -5.23
C PHE A 669 6.04 14.95 -5.50
N ARG A 670 4.90 14.44 -6.01
CA ARG A 670 4.74 13.04 -6.39
C ARG A 670 5.83 12.59 -7.37
N ASP A 671 6.00 13.36 -8.45
CA ASP A 671 6.90 12.99 -9.54
C ASP A 671 8.37 13.13 -9.14
N ARG A 672 8.73 14.16 -8.35
CA ARG A 672 10.10 14.37 -7.86
C ARG A 672 10.59 13.27 -6.93
N PHE A 673 9.74 12.82 -6.01
CA PHE A 673 10.12 11.89 -4.93
C PHE A 673 9.65 10.45 -5.17
N GLY A 674 8.97 10.16 -6.29
CA GLY A 674 8.57 8.81 -6.68
C GLY A 674 7.38 8.25 -5.88
N ILE A 675 6.51 9.12 -5.35
CA ILE A 675 5.39 8.70 -4.49
C ILE A 675 4.29 8.05 -5.33
N THR A 676 3.92 6.81 -5.03
CA THR A 676 2.90 6.07 -5.80
C THR A 676 1.48 6.23 -5.26
N GLU A 677 1.37 6.54 -3.97
CA GLU A 677 0.09 6.60 -3.26
C GLU A 677 0.04 7.82 -2.32
N ILE A 678 -1.02 8.61 -2.46
CA ILE A 678 -1.27 9.78 -1.60
C ILE A 678 -2.63 9.59 -0.94
N VAL A 679 -2.64 9.48 0.38
CA VAL A 679 -3.84 9.44 1.20
C VAL A 679 -4.06 10.84 1.79
N GLU A 680 -4.86 11.63 1.09
CA GLU A 680 -5.25 12.97 1.55
C GLU A 680 -6.54 12.85 2.36
N PHE A 681 -6.52 13.30 3.61
CA PHE A 681 -7.73 13.40 4.42
C PHE A 681 -8.10 14.86 4.65
N PHE A 682 -9.40 15.14 4.59
CA PHE A 682 -9.97 16.40 5.03
C PHE A 682 -10.71 16.18 6.33
N ASN A 683 -10.31 16.89 7.38
CA ASN A 683 -11.01 16.83 8.66
C ASN A 683 -10.68 18.04 9.53
N SER A 684 -11.57 18.34 10.46
CA SER A 684 -11.32 19.25 11.56
C SER A 684 -11.07 18.46 12.86
N THR A 685 -10.57 19.15 13.89
CA THR A 685 -10.40 18.53 15.21
C THR A 685 -11.75 18.08 15.80
N GLU A 686 -12.82 18.83 15.54
CA GLU A 686 -14.20 18.51 15.96
C GLU A 686 -14.76 17.23 15.31
N GLY A 687 -14.32 16.88 14.09
CA GLY A 687 -14.51 15.53 13.54
C GLY A 687 -15.85 15.21 12.90
N ILE A 688 -16.74 16.20 12.76
CA ILE A 688 -18.10 15.98 12.25
C ILE A 688 -18.15 15.84 10.73
N PHE A 689 -17.21 16.47 10.03
CA PHE A 689 -17.11 16.41 8.59
C PHE A 689 -15.73 15.89 8.19
N ALA A 690 -15.70 14.65 7.68
CA ALA A 690 -14.47 13.97 7.30
C ALA A 690 -14.59 13.42 5.88
N LEU A 691 -13.55 13.65 5.08
CA LEU A 691 -13.39 13.06 3.76
C LEU A 691 -12.01 12.40 3.68
N VAL A 692 -11.90 11.38 2.86
CA VAL A 692 -10.63 10.71 2.55
C VAL A 692 -10.56 10.50 1.05
N ASN A 693 -9.39 10.78 0.50
CA ASN A 693 -9.03 10.52 -0.88
C ASN A 693 -7.84 9.54 -0.91
N TYR A 694 -8.07 8.36 -1.49
CA TYR A 694 -7.03 7.36 -1.74
C TYR A 694 -6.55 7.52 -3.18
N CYS A 695 -5.60 8.41 -3.40
CA CYS A 695 -5.15 8.78 -4.74
C CYS A 695 -4.01 7.86 -5.22
N ARG A 696 -4.24 7.23 -6.38
CA ARG A 696 -3.21 6.59 -7.22
C ARG A 696 -3.37 7.13 -8.64
N GLY A 697 -2.32 7.75 -9.19
CA GLY A 697 -2.38 8.41 -10.49
C GLY A 697 -3.05 9.79 -10.46
N ASP A 698 -3.58 10.23 -11.60
CA ASP A 698 -4.01 11.63 -11.82
C ASP A 698 -5.50 11.89 -11.56
N TYR A 699 -6.37 10.88 -11.68
CA TYR A 699 -7.82 11.09 -11.65
C TYR A 699 -8.33 11.75 -10.35
N LEU A 700 -7.83 11.27 -9.21
CA LEU A 700 -8.16 11.79 -7.89
C LEU A 700 -7.16 12.83 -7.36
N ALA A 701 -6.13 13.18 -8.15
CA ALA A 701 -5.14 14.14 -7.71
C ALA A 701 -5.80 15.47 -7.36
N THR A 702 -5.29 16.15 -6.33
CA THR A 702 -5.74 17.47 -5.86
C THR A 702 -7.13 17.50 -5.21
N SER A 703 -7.88 16.39 -5.22
CA SER A 703 -9.14 16.28 -4.50
C SER A 703 -8.90 15.94 -3.03
N VAL A 704 -9.77 16.44 -2.15
CA VAL A 704 -9.70 16.20 -0.70
C VAL A 704 -10.62 15.06 -0.24
N GLY A 705 -11.36 14.47 -1.18
CA GLY A 705 -12.26 13.35 -0.95
C GLY A 705 -12.89 12.85 -2.23
N HIS A 706 -13.37 11.60 -2.23
CA HIS A 706 -14.13 11.05 -3.35
C HIS A 706 -15.30 10.17 -2.87
N HIS A 707 -16.49 10.45 -3.38
CA HIS A 707 -17.69 9.63 -3.17
C HIS A 707 -18.21 9.11 -4.52
N GLY A 708 -18.31 7.81 -4.69
CA GLY A 708 -19.01 7.21 -5.82
C GLY A 708 -20.52 7.49 -5.76
N ILE A 709 -21.26 7.01 -6.75
CA ILE A 709 -22.68 7.30 -6.92
C ILE A 709 -23.55 6.87 -5.72
N LEU A 710 -23.21 5.77 -5.05
CA LEU A 710 -23.98 5.24 -3.91
C LEU A 710 -23.79 6.14 -2.69
N ARG A 711 -22.55 6.50 -2.36
CA ARG A 711 -22.25 7.39 -1.23
C ARG A 711 -22.76 8.80 -1.49
N ARG A 712 -22.68 9.29 -2.74
CA ARG A 712 -23.29 10.57 -3.14
C ARG A 712 -24.79 10.58 -2.86
N ARG A 713 -25.51 9.53 -3.25
CA ARG A 713 -26.96 9.42 -3.03
C ARG A 713 -27.29 9.29 -1.54
N LEU A 714 -26.50 8.54 -0.79
CA LEU A 714 -26.69 8.35 0.65
C LEU A 714 -26.46 9.65 1.46
N LEU A 715 -25.47 10.45 1.08
CA LEU A 715 -25.01 11.62 1.85
C LEU A 715 -25.50 12.97 1.29
N GLN A 716 -26.35 12.96 0.25
CA GLN A 716 -26.84 14.17 -0.43
C GLN A 716 -27.59 15.15 0.49
N ASP A 717 -28.24 14.64 1.53
CA ASP A 717 -29.01 15.43 2.50
C ASP A 717 -28.31 15.47 3.86
N THR A 718 -27.06 14.99 3.90
CA THR A 718 -26.21 15.04 5.09
C THR A 718 -25.14 16.10 4.93
N PHE A 719 -24.45 16.15 3.79
CA PHE A 719 -23.42 17.15 3.50
C PHE A 719 -23.96 18.13 2.45
N VAL A 720 -24.40 19.30 2.90
CA VAL A 720 -25.10 20.26 2.05
C VAL A 720 -24.32 21.55 1.97
N PRO A 721 -23.86 21.97 0.76
CA PRO A 721 -23.30 23.30 0.58
C PRO A 721 -24.41 24.36 0.63
N VAL A 722 -24.16 25.44 1.36
CA VAL A 722 -25.08 26.58 1.46
C VAL A 722 -24.39 27.87 1.07
N ARG A 723 -25.20 28.80 0.58
CA ARG A 723 -24.74 30.14 0.23
C ARG A 723 -24.51 30.96 1.50
N GLY A 724 -23.31 31.51 1.64
CA GLY A 724 -23.01 32.49 2.68
C GLY A 724 -23.53 33.89 2.33
N ASP A 725 -23.95 34.64 3.33
CA ASP A 725 -24.26 36.06 3.23
C ASP A 725 -22.95 36.87 3.32
N THR A 726 -22.68 37.60 2.25
CA THR A 726 -21.45 38.36 2.03
C THR A 726 -21.37 39.64 2.87
N GLY A 727 -22.49 40.08 3.46
CA GLY A 727 -22.57 41.27 4.33
C GLY A 727 -22.43 40.94 5.81
N THR A 728 -23.05 39.85 6.27
CA THR A 728 -23.11 39.49 7.70
C THR A 728 -22.12 38.41 8.10
N GLY A 729 -21.59 37.63 7.14
CA GLY A 729 -20.77 36.44 7.42
C GLY A 729 -21.57 35.24 7.93
N ASP A 730 -22.91 35.33 7.96
CA ASP A 730 -23.80 34.23 8.30
C ASP A 730 -24.36 33.53 7.04
N LEU A 731 -25.31 32.61 7.17
CA LEU A 731 -25.96 31.96 6.02
C LEU A 731 -26.93 32.91 5.30
N LEU A 732 -26.91 32.92 3.97
CA LEU A 732 -27.93 33.63 3.20
C LEU A 732 -29.25 32.88 3.28
N ARG A 733 -30.28 33.56 3.80
CA ARG A 733 -31.64 33.03 3.96
C ARG A 733 -32.60 33.69 2.98
N ASP A 734 -33.52 32.89 2.42
CA ASP A 734 -34.60 33.37 1.57
C ASP A 734 -35.54 34.27 2.39
N PRO A 735 -35.76 35.54 2.00
CA PRO A 735 -36.62 36.46 2.73
C PRO A 735 -38.08 36.00 2.89
N LYS A 736 -38.59 35.13 2.00
CA LYS A 736 -39.97 34.63 2.04
C LYS A 736 -40.14 33.47 3.00
N THR A 737 -39.19 32.55 3.04
CA THR A 737 -39.30 31.31 3.84
C THR A 737 -38.51 31.37 5.15
N GLY A 738 -37.50 32.25 5.22
CA GLY A 738 -36.54 32.32 6.32
C GLY A 738 -35.50 31.19 6.34
N PHE A 739 -35.53 30.29 5.35
CA PHE A 739 -34.62 29.14 5.25
C PHE A 739 -33.35 29.47 4.47
N ALA A 740 -32.26 28.75 4.76
CA ALA A 740 -30.99 28.89 4.05
C ALA A 740 -31.10 28.41 2.60
N ILE A 741 -30.33 29.04 1.71
CA ILE A 741 -30.31 28.71 0.29
C ILE A 741 -29.25 27.64 0.03
N ARG A 742 -29.69 26.46 -0.44
CA ARG A 742 -28.78 25.40 -0.92
C ARG A 742 -28.04 25.87 -2.17
N GLU A 743 -26.75 25.55 -2.24
CA GLU A 743 -25.98 25.71 -3.47
C GLU A 743 -25.90 24.40 -4.26
N PRO A 744 -25.80 24.47 -5.60
CA PRO A 744 -25.34 23.34 -6.39
C PRO A 744 -23.96 22.86 -5.91
N TYR A 745 -23.74 21.54 -5.92
CA TYR A 745 -22.49 20.97 -5.43
C TYR A 745 -21.26 21.40 -6.23
N ASP A 746 -21.40 21.58 -7.54
CA ASP A 746 -20.34 21.97 -8.47
C ASP A 746 -19.90 23.42 -8.27
N VAL A 747 -20.82 24.30 -7.88
CA VAL A 747 -20.55 25.68 -7.42
C VAL A 747 -19.89 25.65 -6.03
N GLY A 748 -20.47 24.90 -5.09
CA GLY A 748 -19.99 24.80 -3.72
C GLY A 748 -20.39 25.97 -2.82
N GLY A 749 -20.09 25.84 -1.53
CA GLY A 749 -20.47 26.79 -0.49
C GLY A 749 -20.05 26.30 0.88
N GLU A 750 -20.45 27.01 1.96
CA GLU A 750 -20.21 26.53 3.34
C GLU A 750 -20.83 25.14 3.50
N MET A 751 -20.06 24.18 3.99
CA MET A 751 -20.56 22.84 4.21
C MET A 751 -21.30 22.73 5.55
N LEU A 752 -22.60 22.46 5.49
CA LEU A 752 -23.37 22.06 6.66
C LEU A 752 -23.47 20.53 6.74
N VAL A 753 -23.42 20.01 7.97
CA VAL A 753 -23.62 18.59 8.25
C VAL A 753 -24.93 18.39 9.00
N ALA A 754 -25.86 17.63 8.43
CA ALA A 754 -27.08 17.25 9.12
C ALA A 754 -26.75 16.37 10.31
N VAL A 755 -27.24 16.72 11.51
CA VAL A 755 -26.98 15.97 12.72
C VAL A 755 -28.30 15.63 13.43
N PRO A 756 -28.44 14.43 14.01
CA PRO A 756 -29.69 14.03 14.65
C PRO A 756 -29.90 14.74 15.99
N SER A 757 -28.82 15.17 16.66
CA SER A 757 -28.87 15.91 17.92
C SER A 757 -27.53 16.62 18.16
N GLU A 758 -27.50 17.54 19.13
CA GLU A 758 -26.28 18.23 19.55
C GLU A 758 -25.23 17.26 20.11
N LYS A 759 -25.62 16.05 20.55
CA LYS A 759 -24.68 15.00 21.00
C LYS A 759 -23.76 14.48 19.89
N ALA A 760 -24.04 14.82 18.63
CA ALA A 760 -23.15 14.49 17.51
C ALA A 760 -21.76 15.12 17.67
N PHE A 761 -21.67 16.30 18.29
CA PHE A 761 -20.40 16.91 18.69
C PHE A 761 -20.38 17.03 20.21
N GLN A 762 -19.44 16.34 20.87
CA GLN A 762 -19.33 16.37 22.34
C GLN A 762 -19.05 17.78 22.89
N GLY A 763 -18.56 18.69 22.05
CA GLY A 763 -18.33 20.08 22.39
C GLY A 763 -16.87 20.39 22.69
N TYR A 764 -16.60 21.69 22.77
CA TYR A 764 -15.35 22.19 23.32
C TYR A 764 -15.35 21.99 24.84
N HIS A 765 -14.23 21.50 25.35
CA HIS A 765 -14.06 21.16 26.76
C HIS A 765 -14.26 22.42 27.63
N ASN A 766 -15.17 22.34 28.59
CA ASN A 766 -15.56 23.43 29.48
C ASN A 766 -15.98 24.74 28.75
N ASN A 767 -16.51 24.64 27.52
CA ASN A 767 -16.91 25.81 26.74
C ASN A 767 -18.24 25.58 25.96
N PRO A 768 -19.39 25.60 26.67
CA PRO A 768 -20.70 25.40 26.07
C PRO A 768 -21.06 26.50 25.05
N ASP A 769 -20.67 27.75 25.29
CA ASP A 769 -20.98 28.87 24.38
C ASP A 769 -20.33 28.70 23.01
N ALA A 770 -19.04 28.31 22.97
CA ALA A 770 -18.37 28.02 21.71
C ALA A 770 -18.94 26.77 21.03
N THR A 771 -19.43 25.81 21.81
CA THR A 771 -20.07 24.58 21.31
C THR A 771 -21.39 24.90 20.63
N GLN A 772 -22.26 25.67 21.28
CA GLN A 772 -23.58 26.01 20.75
C GLN A 772 -23.49 26.83 19.46
N LYS A 773 -22.47 27.69 19.32
CA LYS A 773 -22.21 28.45 18.08
C LYS A 773 -21.91 27.57 16.85
N LYS A 774 -21.58 26.29 17.02
CA LYS A 774 -21.37 25.35 15.90
C LYS A 774 -22.67 24.79 15.35
N PHE A 775 -23.76 24.87 16.10
CA PHE A 775 -25.05 24.38 15.66
C PHE A 775 -25.92 25.50 15.12
N ILE A 776 -26.69 25.17 14.09
CA ILE A 776 -27.70 26.06 13.52
C ILE A 776 -28.98 25.27 13.29
N ARG A 777 -30.10 25.94 13.57
CA ARG A 777 -31.46 25.37 13.50
C ARG A 777 -32.27 26.06 12.41
N ASP A 778 -33.39 25.44 12.06
CA ASP A 778 -34.35 25.97 11.10
C ASP A 778 -33.66 26.36 9.78
N VAL A 779 -32.82 25.48 9.25
CA VAL A 779 -32.02 25.72 8.05
C VAL A 779 -32.84 25.45 6.80
N PHE A 780 -33.35 24.24 6.61
CA PHE A 780 -34.17 23.89 5.44
C PHE A 780 -35.60 23.50 5.80
N LYS A 781 -35.85 23.19 7.07
CA LYS A 781 -37.19 22.97 7.63
C LYS A 781 -37.19 23.35 9.10
N LYS A 782 -38.36 23.73 9.63
CA LYS A 782 -38.48 24.01 11.07
C LYS A 782 -38.11 22.78 11.90
N GLY A 783 -37.31 23.00 12.94
CA GLY A 783 -36.84 21.98 13.87
C GLY A 783 -35.67 21.12 13.38
N ASP A 784 -35.16 21.32 12.17
CA ASP A 784 -33.90 20.66 11.78
C ASP A 784 -32.70 21.23 12.54
N LEU A 785 -31.63 20.43 12.56
CA LEU A 785 -30.39 20.75 13.26
C LEU A 785 -29.20 20.41 12.38
N TRP A 786 -28.32 21.38 12.22
CA TRP A 786 -27.15 21.28 11.37
C TRP A 786 -25.91 21.75 12.12
N TYR A 787 -24.79 21.10 11.83
CA TYR A 787 -23.47 21.50 12.28
C TYR A 787 -22.78 22.33 11.19
N ARG A 788 -22.25 23.50 11.57
CA ARG A 788 -21.47 24.39 10.70
C ARG A 788 -20.01 23.94 10.70
N SER A 789 -19.54 23.43 9.57
CA SER A 789 -18.13 23.02 9.44
C SER A 789 -17.17 24.22 9.58
N GLY A 790 -17.58 25.38 9.05
CA GLY A 790 -16.67 26.52 8.90
C GLY A 790 -15.83 26.45 7.62
N ASP A 791 -16.08 25.49 6.73
CA ASP A 791 -15.29 25.27 5.52
C ASP A 791 -16.20 25.29 4.28
N ALA A 792 -15.71 25.92 3.21
CA ALA A 792 -16.36 25.95 1.91
C ALA A 792 -15.77 24.88 0.99
N LEU A 793 -16.62 24.03 0.42
CA LEU A 793 -16.21 22.97 -0.49
C LEU A 793 -17.15 22.91 -1.70
N ARG A 794 -16.62 22.43 -2.81
CA ARG A 794 -17.40 21.97 -3.96
C ARG A 794 -17.19 20.50 -4.23
N ARG A 795 -18.14 19.86 -4.91
CA ARG A 795 -18.05 18.49 -5.40
C ARG A 795 -18.48 18.41 -6.85
N THR A 796 -17.65 17.79 -7.68
CA THR A 796 -17.99 17.50 -9.08
C THR A 796 -19.02 16.37 -9.21
N ASP A 797 -19.65 16.27 -10.38
CA ASP A 797 -20.68 15.25 -10.66
C ASP A 797 -20.15 13.81 -10.55
N ASP A 798 -18.86 13.62 -10.87
CA ASP A 798 -18.15 12.36 -10.72
C ASP A 798 -17.76 12.05 -9.27
N GLY A 799 -17.94 13.00 -8.34
CA GLY A 799 -17.86 12.78 -6.90
C GLY A 799 -16.57 13.20 -6.21
N ARG A 800 -15.66 13.90 -6.91
CA ARG A 800 -14.45 14.47 -6.31
C ARG A 800 -14.75 15.75 -5.56
N TRP A 801 -14.27 15.84 -4.32
CA TRP A 801 -14.42 17.01 -3.46
C TRP A 801 -13.19 17.91 -3.55
N PHE A 802 -13.41 19.21 -3.61
CA PHE A 802 -12.36 20.22 -3.63
C PHE A 802 -12.62 21.23 -2.52
N PHE A 803 -11.60 21.49 -1.72
CA PHE A 803 -11.60 22.56 -0.75
C PHE A 803 -11.53 23.91 -1.48
N LEU A 804 -12.39 24.86 -1.09
CA LEU A 804 -12.43 26.20 -1.66
C LEU A 804 -11.76 27.19 -0.71
N ASP A 805 -12.33 27.36 0.48
CA ASP A 805 -11.82 28.31 1.47
C ASP A 805 -12.33 27.99 2.87
N ARG A 806 -11.77 28.68 3.86
CA ARG A 806 -12.26 28.66 5.24
C ARG A 806 -13.10 29.90 5.52
N LEU A 807 -14.17 29.76 6.28
CA LEU A 807 -14.94 30.91 6.75
C LEU A 807 -14.06 31.84 7.59
N GLY A 808 -13.95 33.09 7.16
CA GLY A 808 -13.09 34.12 7.75
C GLY A 808 -11.74 34.32 7.06
N ASP A 809 -11.35 33.43 6.15
CA ASP A 809 -10.17 33.62 5.29
C ASP A 809 -10.51 34.45 4.05
N THR A 810 -11.72 34.30 3.49
CA THR A 810 -12.23 35.17 2.43
C THR A 810 -12.31 36.62 2.88
N PHE A 811 -12.11 37.56 1.95
CA PHE A 811 -12.29 38.98 2.22
C PHE A 811 -13.14 39.64 1.13
N ARG A 812 -13.76 40.78 1.47
CA ARG A 812 -14.64 41.50 0.55
C ARG A 812 -13.97 42.74 0.00
N TRP A 813 -13.90 42.87 -1.32
CA TRP A 813 -13.34 44.05 -2.00
C TRP A 813 -14.34 44.60 -3.02
N LYS A 814 -14.68 45.90 -2.90
CA LYS A 814 -15.63 46.58 -3.79
C LYS A 814 -16.97 45.84 -3.96
N GLY A 815 -17.46 45.26 -2.88
CA GLY A 815 -18.73 44.54 -2.86
C GLY A 815 -18.63 43.04 -3.18
N GLU A 816 -17.51 42.57 -3.74
CA GLU A 816 -17.28 41.20 -4.20
C GLU A 816 -16.47 40.38 -3.18
N ASN A 817 -16.75 39.07 -3.09
CA ASN A 817 -15.96 38.16 -2.26
C ASN A 817 -14.74 37.64 -3.03
N VAL A 818 -13.60 37.61 -2.34
CA VAL A 818 -12.34 37.08 -2.85
C VAL A 818 -11.95 35.87 -2.02
N SER A 819 -11.78 34.72 -2.67
CA SER A 819 -11.19 33.54 -2.05
C SER A 819 -9.68 33.69 -1.95
N THR A 820 -9.13 33.56 -0.75
CA THR A 820 -7.68 33.59 -0.57
C THR A 820 -7.03 32.32 -1.09
N GLY A 821 -7.74 31.20 -1.04
CA GLY A 821 -7.30 29.91 -1.56
C GLY A 821 -7.11 29.94 -3.08
N GLU A 822 -8.12 30.41 -3.82
CA GLU A 822 -8.09 30.52 -5.29
C GLU A 822 -6.96 31.42 -5.77
N VAL A 823 -6.84 32.62 -5.18
CA VAL A 823 -5.81 33.59 -5.56
C VAL A 823 -4.41 33.05 -5.24
N SER A 824 -4.24 32.39 -4.09
CA SER A 824 -2.98 31.73 -3.70
C SER A 824 -2.59 30.64 -4.71
N GLU A 825 -3.55 29.82 -5.15
CA GLU A 825 -3.31 28.77 -6.15
C GLU A 825 -2.89 29.34 -7.51
N VAL A 826 -3.58 30.38 -8.00
CA VAL A 826 -3.22 31.00 -9.29
C VAL A 826 -1.81 31.58 -9.26
N ILE A 827 -1.45 32.27 -8.18
CA ILE A 827 -0.12 32.88 -8.01
C ILE A 827 0.95 31.81 -7.82
N GLY A 828 0.69 30.77 -7.02
CA GLY A 828 1.63 29.67 -6.77
C GLY A 828 1.95 28.82 -8.01
N ARG A 829 1.11 28.89 -9.06
CA ARG A 829 1.40 28.25 -10.36
C ARG A 829 2.35 29.08 -11.26
N PHE A 830 2.64 30.33 -10.93
CA PHE A 830 3.53 31.17 -11.73
C PHE A 830 5.01 30.79 -11.52
N PRO A 831 5.83 30.66 -12.59
CA PRO A 831 7.25 30.33 -12.46
C PRO A 831 8.01 31.29 -11.53
N GLY A 832 8.85 30.73 -10.64
CA GLY A 832 9.63 31.50 -9.68
C GLY A 832 8.92 31.82 -8.36
N VAL A 833 7.58 31.68 -8.28
CA VAL A 833 6.86 31.77 -7.00
C VAL A 833 6.94 30.42 -6.28
N VAL A 834 7.45 30.44 -5.06
CA VAL A 834 7.57 29.26 -4.19
C VAL A 834 6.37 29.16 -3.24
N GLU A 835 5.97 30.28 -2.66
CA GLU A 835 4.82 30.38 -1.75
C GLU A 835 4.02 31.66 -2.05
N ALA A 836 2.70 31.57 -1.93
CA ALA A 836 1.79 32.71 -2.01
C ALA A 836 0.76 32.64 -0.89
N ASN A 837 0.86 33.55 0.08
CA ASN A 837 -0.06 33.67 1.20
C ASN A 837 -0.95 34.91 1.00
N VAL A 838 -2.24 34.68 0.70
CA VAL A 838 -3.17 35.75 0.32
C VAL A 838 -4.07 36.13 1.49
N TYR A 839 -4.28 37.43 1.65
CA TYR A 839 -5.09 38.00 2.72
C TYR A 839 -5.68 39.36 2.33
N GLY A 840 -6.75 39.75 3.00
CA GLY A 840 -7.40 41.05 2.83
C GLY A 840 -6.86 42.10 3.80
N VAL A 841 -6.37 43.22 3.27
CA VAL A 841 -5.88 44.37 4.05
C VAL A 841 -6.90 45.49 4.10
N GLN A 842 -7.13 46.05 5.27
CA GLN A 842 -8.00 47.22 5.42
C GLN A 842 -7.20 48.46 5.05
N LEU A 843 -7.74 49.28 4.14
CA LEU A 843 -7.10 50.51 3.72
C LEU A 843 -7.82 51.73 4.30
N PRO A 844 -7.08 52.80 4.62
CA PRO A 844 -7.67 54.09 4.99
C PRO A 844 -8.66 54.57 3.92
N ASN A 845 -9.84 55.02 4.34
CA ASN A 845 -10.86 55.60 3.45
C ASN A 845 -11.37 54.70 2.31
N HIS A 846 -11.25 53.38 2.43
CA HIS A 846 -11.79 52.43 1.45
C HIS A 846 -12.72 51.41 2.13
N ASP A 847 -13.85 51.12 1.48
CA ASP A 847 -14.78 50.09 1.94
C ASP A 847 -14.28 48.69 1.58
N GLY A 848 -14.36 47.78 2.54
CA GLY A 848 -13.88 46.41 2.41
C GLY A 848 -12.37 46.27 2.68
N ARG A 849 -11.79 45.20 2.14
CA ARG A 849 -10.39 44.82 2.30
C ARG A 849 -9.77 44.60 0.93
N ALA A 850 -8.70 45.32 0.61
CA ALA A 850 -7.97 45.13 -0.63
C ALA A 850 -7.19 43.81 -0.62
N GLY A 851 -7.04 43.17 -1.77
CA GLY A 851 -6.25 41.94 -1.86
C GLY A 851 -4.75 42.21 -1.75
N CYS A 852 -4.09 41.50 -0.83
CA CYS A 852 -2.64 41.44 -0.69
C CYS A 852 -2.17 39.99 -0.78
N ALA A 853 -1.07 39.73 -1.50
CA ALA A 853 -0.42 38.43 -1.52
C ALA A 853 1.02 38.56 -1.03
N ALA A 854 1.33 37.94 0.11
CA ALA A 854 2.71 37.74 0.53
C ALA A 854 3.32 36.59 -0.29
N ILE A 855 4.33 36.89 -1.10
CA ILE A 855 4.96 35.92 -2.01
C ILE A 855 6.42 35.69 -1.62
N TYR A 856 6.81 34.43 -1.51
CA TYR A 856 8.21 34.04 -1.45
C TYR A 856 8.66 33.64 -2.85
N ILE A 857 9.64 34.36 -3.37
CA ILE A 857 10.21 34.15 -4.70
C ILE A 857 11.50 33.35 -4.54
N ASP A 858 11.71 32.37 -5.42
CA ASP A 858 12.95 31.59 -5.45
C ASP A 858 14.16 32.54 -5.52
N PRO A 859 15.10 32.47 -4.55
CA PRO A 859 16.29 33.32 -4.52
C PRO A 859 17.08 33.33 -5.83
N ALA A 860 17.07 32.22 -6.59
CA ALA A 860 17.80 32.10 -7.85
C ALA A 860 17.25 33.02 -8.96
N VAL A 861 15.98 33.39 -8.91
CA VAL A 861 15.32 34.26 -9.92
C VAL A 861 14.79 35.56 -9.34
N ARG A 862 14.95 35.81 -8.03
CA ARG A 862 14.41 36.99 -7.34
C ARG A 862 14.85 38.30 -7.98
N GLY A 863 16.12 38.42 -8.39
CA GLY A 863 16.67 39.63 -9.00
C GLY A 863 16.15 39.94 -10.42
N SER A 864 15.58 38.95 -11.12
CA SER A 864 15.07 39.08 -12.49
C SER A 864 13.58 38.71 -12.61
N PHE A 865 12.87 38.69 -11.47
CA PHE A 865 11.48 38.25 -11.42
C PHE A 865 10.56 39.19 -12.22
N ASP A 866 9.81 38.65 -13.17
CA ASP A 866 8.96 39.43 -14.07
C ASP A 866 7.56 39.66 -13.48
N PHE A 867 7.42 40.79 -12.77
CA PHE A 867 6.15 41.24 -12.20
C PHE A 867 5.07 41.57 -13.25
N ALA A 868 5.46 41.94 -14.47
CA ALA A 868 4.50 42.24 -15.54
C ALA A 868 3.85 40.95 -16.03
N SER A 869 4.65 39.91 -16.24
CA SER A 869 4.15 38.57 -16.59
C SER A 869 3.31 37.95 -15.47
N LEU A 870 3.68 38.13 -14.19
CA LEU A 870 2.85 37.68 -13.06
C LEU A 870 1.48 38.39 -13.05
N LEU A 871 1.45 39.70 -13.27
CA LEU A 871 0.21 40.48 -13.34
C LEU A 871 -0.67 40.04 -14.52
N GLN A 872 -0.07 39.78 -15.69
CA GLN A 872 -0.80 39.24 -16.83
C GLN A 872 -1.34 37.83 -16.53
N HIS A 873 -0.53 36.98 -15.90
CA HIS A 873 -0.92 35.62 -15.50
C HIS A 873 -2.11 35.59 -14.54
N THR A 874 -2.14 36.52 -13.58
CA THR A 874 -3.24 36.67 -12.62
C THR A 874 -4.48 37.27 -13.27
N ARG A 875 -4.36 38.35 -14.06
CA ARG A 875 -5.50 38.99 -14.75
C ARG A 875 -6.21 38.10 -15.78
N THR A 876 -5.50 37.13 -16.36
CA THR A 876 -6.07 36.18 -17.33
C THR A 876 -6.84 35.03 -16.67
N ARG A 877 -6.63 34.79 -15.36
CA ARG A 877 -7.17 33.63 -14.64
C ARG A 877 -8.05 33.99 -13.45
N LEU A 878 -7.97 35.22 -12.96
CA LEU A 878 -8.77 35.72 -11.85
C LEU A 878 -9.69 36.85 -12.35
N PRO A 879 -10.89 36.98 -11.77
CA PRO A 879 -11.71 38.15 -12.01
C PRO A 879 -11.02 39.42 -11.50
N LYS A 880 -11.31 40.57 -12.10
CA LYS A 880 -10.61 41.85 -11.85
C LYS A 880 -10.55 42.23 -10.37
N TYR A 881 -11.59 41.93 -9.59
CA TYR A 881 -11.67 42.26 -8.17
C TYR A 881 -10.84 41.33 -7.27
N ALA A 882 -10.46 40.14 -7.75
CA ALA A 882 -9.68 39.14 -7.00
C ALA A 882 -8.16 39.22 -7.27
N VAL A 883 -7.75 39.90 -8.34
CA VAL A 883 -6.32 40.17 -8.62
C VAL A 883 -5.76 41.01 -7.45
N PRO A 884 -4.68 40.55 -6.76
CA PRO A 884 -4.09 41.32 -5.67
C PRO A 884 -3.67 42.71 -6.13
N ILE A 885 -4.02 43.72 -5.34
CA ILE A 885 -3.55 45.09 -5.57
C ILE A 885 -2.12 45.23 -5.04
N PHE A 886 -1.81 44.53 -3.96
CA PHE A 886 -0.51 44.54 -3.30
C PHE A 886 0.14 43.16 -3.37
N LEU A 887 1.44 43.13 -3.60
CA LEU A 887 2.29 41.98 -3.32
C LEU A 887 3.29 42.38 -2.24
N ARG A 888 3.49 41.50 -1.27
CA ARG A 888 4.53 41.63 -0.25
C ARG A 888 5.58 40.56 -0.53
N ILE A 889 6.76 40.95 -0.99
CA ILE A 889 7.85 40.03 -1.30
C ILE A 889 8.55 39.71 0.01
N VAL A 890 8.31 38.51 0.54
CA VAL A 890 8.85 38.13 1.85
C VAL A 890 10.31 37.71 1.75
N GLU A 891 11.12 38.07 2.74
CA GLU A 891 12.52 37.63 2.82
C GLU A 891 12.61 36.14 3.19
N ASN A 892 11.76 35.68 4.11
CA ASN A 892 11.79 34.31 4.65
C ASN A 892 10.39 33.68 4.67
N MET A 893 10.31 32.39 4.32
CA MET A 893 9.10 31.59 4.55
C MET A 893 8.97 31.32 6.05
N THR A 894 7.89 31.79 6.67
CA THR A 894 7.66 31.61 8.12
C THR A 894 6.41 30.76 8.36
N PRO A 895 6.53 29.41 8.43
CA PRO A 895 5.41 28.57 8.86
C PRO A 895 5.01 28.88 10.30
N ILE A 896 3.74 28.64 10.66
CA ILE A 896 3.36 28.53 12.07
C ILE A 896 3.87 27.22 12.68
N HIS A 897 3.84 27.13 14.02
CA HIS A 897 4.31 25.99 14.82
C HIS A 897 3.79 24.59 14.40
N ASN A 898 2.71 24.52 13.62
CA ASN A 898 2.15 23.28 13.09
C ASN A 898 2.43 23.04 11.61
N ASN A 899 3.41 23.77 11.06
CA ASN A 899 3.83 23.75 9.67
C ASN A 899 2.72 24.13 8.67
N LYS A 900 1.86 25.09 9.02
CA LYS A 900 0.89 25.73 8.12
C LYS A 900 1.25 27.20 7.87
N GLN A 901 0.53 27.86 6.97
CA GLN A 901 0.73 29.29 6.66
C GLN A 901 0.29 30.19 7.83
N ASN A 902 1.07 31.23 8.15
CA ASN A 902 0.71 32.24 9.15
C ASN A 902 0.11 33.51 8.52
N LYS A 903 -1.23 33.65 8.54
CA LYS A 903 -1.91 34.81 7.95
C LYS A 903 -2.11 35.98 8.92
N VAL A 904 -2.13 35.72 10.22
CA VAL A 904 -2.60 36.71 11.21
C VAL A 904 -1.65 37.91 11.32
N PRO A 905 -0.32 37.73 11.52
CA PRO A 905 0.60 38.87 11.57
C PRO A 905 0.62 39.67 10.28
N LEU A 906 0.62 38.99 9.13
CA LEU A 906 0.58 39.63 7.81
C LEU A 906 -0.68 40.52 7.65
N ARG A 907 -1.84 40.07 8.14
CA ARG A 907 -3.08 40.85 8.12
C ARG A 907 -3.05 42.05 9.05
N GLU A 908 -2.44 41.92 10.22
CA GLU A 908 -2.34 42.97 11.24
C GLU A 908 -1.36 44.07 10.83
N GLU A 909 -0.21 43.69 10.26
CA GLU A 909 0.78 44.61 9.68
C GLU A 909 0.21 45.30 8.44
N GLY A 910 -0.58 44.57 7.64
CA GLY A 910 -1.22 45.08 6.44
C GLY A 910 -0.21 45.47 5.37
N VAL A 911 -0.37 46.67 4.81
CA VAL A 911 0.54 47.26 3.80
C VAL A 911 1.15 48.59 4.27
N ASP A 912 1.06 48.90 5.56
CA ASP A 912 1.64 50.10 6.15
C ASP A 912 3.18 49.93 6.21
N PRO A 913 3.98 50.72 5.46
CA PRO A 913 5.43 50.56 5.44
C PRO A 913 6.10 50.68 6.82
N SER A 914 5.45 51.34 7.79
CA SER A 914 5.97 51.48 9.16
C SER A 914 5.79 50.23 10.03
N LYS A 915 4.84 49.34 9.67
CA LYS A 915 4.50 48.12 10.42
C LYS A 915 5.08 46.86 9.81
N VAL A 916 5.39 46.91 8.52
CA VAL A 916 5.88 45.78 7.74
C VAL A 916 7.31 45.44 8.17
N TYR A 917 7.62 44.14 8.24
CA TYR A 917 8.96 43.66 8.55
C TYR A 917 9.99 44.27 7.58
N LYS A 918 11.10 44.81 8.12
CA LYS A 918 12.07 45.61 7.34
C LYS A 918 12.77 44.87 6.20
N GLY A 919 12.80 43.54 6.22
CA GLY A 919 13.35 42.72 5.13
C GLY A 919 12.34 42.44 4.00
N ASP A 920 11.06 42.74 4.19
CA ASP A 920 10.02 42.54 3.18
C ASP A 920 9.84 43.80 2.33
N GLU A 921 9.56 43.59 1.04
CA GLU A 921 9.27 44.68 0.10
C GLU A 921 7.81 44.66 -0.30
N ILE A 922 7.16 45.83 -0.34
CA ILE A 922 5.78 45.93 -0.87
C ILE A 922 5.83 46.53 -2.26
N VAL A 923 5.12 45.87 -3.18
CA VAL A 923 4.81 46.40 -4.51
C VAL A 923 3.30 46.43 -4.72
N TRP A 924 2.83 47.33 -5.57
CA TRP A 924 1.40 47.49 -5.87
C TRP A 924 1.15 47.77 -7.34
N VAL A 925 -0.10 47.65 -7.75
CA VAL A 925 -0.56 47.99 -9.10
C VAL A 925 -1.78 48.92 -9.04
N LYS A 926 -1.79 50.01 -9.82
CA LYS A 926 -2.94 50.90 -9.92
C LYS A 926 -3.68 50.72 -11.25
N GLY A 927 -5.01 50.70 -11.20
CA GLY A 927 -5.85 50.84 -12.39
C GLY A 927 -5.43 49.94 -13.58
N SER A 928 -5.02 50.57 -14.69
CA SER A 928 -4.61 49.93 -15.94
C SER A 928 -3.10 49.68 -16.06
N ASP A 929 -2.33 49.83 -14.98
CA ASP A 929 -0.89 49.60 -14.99
C ASP A 929 -0.57 48.19 -15.48
N LYS A 930 0.56 48.05 -16.19
CA LYS A 930 0.98 46.77 -16.81
C LYS A 930 1.96 45.97 -15.95
N THR A 931 2.40 46.50 -14.82
CA THR A 931 3.33 45.83 -13.89
C THR A 931 3.14 46.32 -12.45
N TYR A 932 3.60 45.54 -11.48
CA TYR A 932 3.70 45.98 -10.08
C TYR A 932 4.89 46.95 -9.91
N GLN A 933 4.72 47.96 -9.05
CA GLN A 933 5.71 48.99 -8.76
C GLN A 933 5.95 49.11 -7.25
N PRO A 934 7.11 49.60 -6.78
CA PRO A 934 7.38 49.79 -5.36
C PRO A 934 6.31 50.63 -4.65
N PHE A 935 5.86 50.15 -3.48
CA PHE A 935 4.95 50.84 -2.58
C PHE A 935 5.76 51.44 -1.42
N THR A 936 5.72 52.76 -1.26
CA THR A 936 6.56 53.52 -0.32
C THR A 936 5.71 54.34 0.63
N GLU A 937 6.32 54.96 1.65
CA GLU A 937 5.62 55.85 2.60
C GLU A 937 4.84 56.97 1.90
N ILE A 938 5.38 57.55 0.83
CA ILE A 938 4.69 58.58 0.03
C ILE A 938 3.36 58.05 -0.54
N HIS A 939 3.35 56.79 -0.97
CA HIS A 939 2.15 56.14 -1.50
C HIS A 939 1.12 55.85 -0.39
N TRP A 940 1.58 55.46 0.80
CA TRP A 940 0.75 55.28 1.98
C TRP A 940 0.09 56.60 2.44
N GLU A 941 0.85 57.70 2.50
CA GLU A 941 0.33 59.05 2.79
C GLU A 941 -0.69 59.51 1.74
N SER A 942 -0.48 59.15 0.46
CA SER A 942 -1.43 59.45 -0.61
C SER A 942 -2.77 58.72 -0.45
N LEU A 943 -2.76 57.46 0.03
CA LEU A 943 -3.99 56.72 0.36
C LEU A 943 -4.68 57.30 1.60
N ASN A 944 -3.91 57.63 2.65
CA ASN A 944 -4.42 58.26 3.88
C ASN A 944 -5.10 59.61 3.61
N SER A 945 -4.53 60.40 2.70
CA SER A 945 -5.08 61.71 2.31
C SER A 945 -6.18 61.64 1.24
N GLY A 946 -6.58 60.44 0.79
CA GLY A 946 -7.63 60.25 -0.22
C GLY A 946 -7.27 60.72 -1.63
N ARG A 947 -5.99 61.06 -1.87
CA ARG A 947 -5.47 61.57 -3.16
C ARG A 947 -5.28 60.46 -4.20
N SER A 948 -5.12 59.21 -3.77
CA SER A 948 -5.13 58.02 -4.62
C SER A 948 -6.40 57.20 -4.39
N ARG A 949 -7.19 56.93 -5.44
CA ARG A 949 -8.34 56.00 -5.42
C ARG A 949 -7.95 54.69 -6.08
N LEU A 950 -8.25 53.56 -5.44
CA LEU A 950 -7.98 52.20 -5.93
C LEU A 950 -9.21 51.58 -6.59
#